data_AF-F7W089-F1
#
_entry.id   AF-F7W089-F1
#
_cell.length_a   1.000
_cell.length_b   1.000
_cell.length_c   1.000
_cell.angle_alpha   90.00
_cell.angle_beta   90.00
_cell.angle_gamma   90.00
#
_symmetry.space_group_name_H-M   'P 1'
#
loop_
_entity.id
_entity.type
_entity.pdbx_description
1 polymer ?
#
loop_
_entity_poly.entity_id
_entity_poly.type
_entity_poly.pdbx_seq_one_letter_code
_entity_poly.pdbx_strand_id
1 'polypeptide(L)'
;MLSDKLLDLFNLHKAQEVLTNVNISKIFLFTLALALTAVIIDYGYMLWLRSKMPPGPFPWPIIGNTFSLPENKPWIYFEELSKKYQTPLITFWIGRNPTIWINDAWAAHDILEKKAPIYASRPRMVVFGELGTGQNNLVTMRILNNSDRDHWRIHRKLMHVGVGIQSVRGYREIQNNESKIVALDYLREPKEYVKHLERYATSVVSIIAFGRRVKSCEDPIITEVIALMQLAADLNVPGKRFPMLLETFPFLARFPRWFPFFKGIGYRGGGSGQKSGRGGHYFFHSLALEALEQYESKSPALKASMPTPYIKTLMDESIKSNLPESELSSLTGNLFGAGSDTSSSTLITFMLACCAFPDAMVKAQSELDRVIGSGRSPHWDDVPNLPYINAFVKEVLRWRSVAIIGGQPHSNTQPDYYKGYYIPAHSWVQGNVWAIHHHEREFPDPDRFFPDRYLPDNDHHRPFPGEKDKGYMTFGWGRRVCSGQALAEQGTWITVARLLWAFSIRKYHDPETGKEEEVDIFAYTNGLNMRPQPFKCEIMVRSEEIRETVVKEGEEALRDLAGLEGESKYRMSTFYQQKMREVAEMPEFDEKGNVRMVKVNEVIQGFVYIKRTISTRSHKSHITKRKKTQKIGLSRRELNPGLERIELMFKLDKLTY
;
A
#
# COMPACT_ATOMS: atom_id res chain seq x y z
N MET A 1 27.61 -52.92 -52.47
CA MET A 1 26.51 -52.61 -53.41
C MET A 1 25.24 -52.06 -52.76
N LEU A 2 24.99 -52.22 -51.45
CA LEU A 2 23.88 -51.56 -50.74
C LEU A 2 24.30 -50.38 -49.84
N SER A 3 25.59 -50.22 -49.53
CA SER A 3 26.12 -49.05 -48.79
C SER A 3 26.26 -47.80 -49.66
N ASP A 4 26.68 -47.98 -50.91
CA ASP A 4 27.01 -46.85 -51.80
C ASP A 4 25.76 -46.16 -52.34
N LYS A 5 24.62 -46.87 -52.41
CA LYS A 5 23.30 -46.30 -52.76
C LYS A 5 22.59 -45.60 -51.61
N LEU A 6 23.03 -45.80 -50.37
CA LEU A 6 22.49 -45.12 -49.18
C LEU A 6 23.14 -43.76 -48.95
N LEU A 7 24.37 -43.57 -49.41
CA LEU A 7 25.08 -42.28 -49.38
C LEU A 7 24.57 -41.29 -50.45
N ASP A 8 24.02 -41.77 -51.58
CA ASP A 8 23.38 -40.93 -52.60
C ASP A 8 21.98 -40.41 -52.20
N LEU A 9 21.36 -40.98 -51.15
CA LEU A 9 20.07 -40.54 -50.61
C LEU A 9 20.21 -39.29 -49.71
N PHE A 10 21.38 -39.09 -49.11
CA PHE A 10 21.73 -37.84 -48.45
C PHE A 10 22.58 -37.02 -49.40
N ASN A 11 21.89 -36.26 -50.25
CA ASN A 11 22.44 -35.34 -51.22
C ASN A 11 23.20 -34.18 -50.50
N LEU A 12 24.34 -34.51 -49.89
CA LEU A 12 25.25 -33.62 -49.16
C LEU A 12 25.70 -32.45 -50.02
N HIS A 13 25.80 -32.68 -51.34
CA HIS A 13 26.10 -31.66 -52.33
C HIS A 13 24.99 -30.62 -52.47
N LYS A 14 23.70 -31.04 -52.52
CA LYS A 14 22.56 -30.11 -52.48
C LYS A 14 22.42 -29.39 -51.14
N ALA A 15 22.72 -30.08 -50.03
CA ALA A 15 22.75 -29.45 -48.71
C ALA A 15 23.85 -28.38 -48.61
N GLN A 16 25.04 -28.63 -49.17
CA GLN A 16 26.14 -27.65 -49.28
C GLN A 16 25.80 -26.48 -50.20
N GLU A 17 25.10 -26.72 -51.31
CA GLU A 17 24.69 -25.69 -52.27
C GLU A 17 23.55 -24.80 -51.73
N VAL A 18 22.66 -25.36 -50.90
CA VAL A 18 21.66 -24.62 -50.14
C VAL A 18 22.34 -23.80 -49.04
N LEU A 19 23.26 -24.39 -48.26
CA LEU A 19 24.00 -23.73 -47.18
C LEU A 19 24.90 -22.59 -47.67
N THR A 20 25.49 -22.70 -48.87
CA THR A 20 26.31 -21.63 -49.49
C THR A 20 25.46 -20.49 -50.06
N ASN A 21 24.18 -20.74 -50.40
CA ASN A 21 23.22 -19.74 -50.88
C ASN A 21 22.35 -19.11 -49.78
N VAL A 22 22.53 -19.53 -48.52
CA VAL A 22 21.91 -18.90 -47.36
C VAL A 22 22.68 -17.63 -47.01
N ASN A 23 22.34 -16.55 -47.71
CA ASN A 23 22.77 -15.20 -47.35
C ASN A 23 22.19 -14.84 -45.97
N ILE A 24 22.97 -14.16 -45.13
CA ILE A 24 22.54 -13.64 -43.81
C ILE A 24 21.22 -12.85 -43.94
N SER A 25 21.01 -12.17 -45.07
CA SER A 25 19.76 -11.47 -45.39
C SER A 25 18.55 -12.40 -45.49
N LYS A 26 18.69 -13.60 -46.07
CA LYS A 26 17.60 -14.58 -46.17
C LYS A 26 17.27 -15.19 -44.81
N ILE A 27 18.27 -15.47 -43.98
CA ILE A 27 18.05 -15.91 -42.58
C ILE A 27 17.30 -14.82 -41.82
N PHE A 28 17.76 -13.57 -41.93
CA PHE A 28 17.12 -12.44 -41.26
C PHE A 28 15.68 -12.21 -41.73
N LEU A 29 15.41 -12.30 -43.02
CA LEU A 29 14.05 -12.19 -43.56
C LEU A 29 13.15 -13.34 -43.11
N PHE A 30 13.68 -14.57 -43.08
CA PHE A 30 12.95 -15.74 -42.60
C PHE A 30 12.63 -15.63 -41.11
N THR A 31 13.58 -15.22 -40.27
CA THR A 31 13.35 -15.02 -38.84
C THR A 31 12.37 -13.88 -38.56
N LEU A 32 12.46 -12.78 -39.32
CA LEU A 32 11.50 -11.67 -39.25
C LEU A 32 10.09 -12.11 -39.66
N ALA A 33 9.96 -12.88 -40.75
CA ALA A 33 8.68 -13.42 -41.21
C ALA A 33 8.09 -14.39 -40.18
N LEU A 34 8.91 -15.25 -39.57
CA LEU A 34 8.48 -16.16 -38.50
C LEU A 34 8.02 -15.38 -37.27
N ALA A 35 8.76 -14.35 -36.85
CA ALA A 35 8.40 -13.48 -35.75
C ALA A 35 7.08 -12.73 -36.02
N LEU A 36 6.92 -12.18 -37.22
CA LEU A 36 5.68 -11.50 -37.63
C LEU A 36 4.49 -12.45 -37.66
N THR A 37 4.67 -13.66 -38.20
CA THR A 37 3.63 -14.70 -38.22
C THR A 37 3.24 -15.09 -36.80
N ALA A 38 4.21 -15.28 -35.89
CA ALA A 38 3.93 -15.55 -34.48
C ALA A 38 3.12 -14.41 -33.84
N VAL A 39 3.47 -13.15 -34.10
CA VAL A 39 2.72 -11.97 -33.60
C VAL A 39 1.30 -11.92 -34.17
N ILE A 40 1.09 -12.26 -35.45
CA ILE A 40 -0.24 -12.28 -36.06
C ILE A 40 -1.11 -13.40 -35.46
N ILE A 41 -0.58 -14.61 -35.31
CA ILE A 41 -1.30 -15.74 -34.69
C ILE A 41 -1.65 -15.40 -33.24
N ASP A 42 -0.67 -14.88 -32.50
CA ASP A 42 -0.84 -14.43 -31.13
C ASP A 42 -1.93 -13.35 -31.03
N TYR A 43 -1.87 -12.32 -31.87
CA TYR A 43 -2.89 -11.28 -31.89
C TYR A 43 -4.28 -11.80 -32.30
N GLY A 44 -4.35 -12.74 -33.25
CA GLY A 44 -5.59 -13.43 -33.61
C GLY A 44 -6.21 -14.18 -32.42
N TYR A 45 -5.39 -14.88 -31.64
CA TYR A 45 -5.83 -15.53 -30.39
C TYR A 45 -6.31 -14.50 -29.35
N MET A 46 -5.63 -13.34 -29.24
CA MET A 46 -6.05 -12.25 -28.37
C MET A 46 -7.44 -11.72 -28.72
N LEU A 47 -7.70 -11.48 -30.01
CA LEU A 47 -8.97 -10.97 -30.50
C LEU A 47 -10.10 -12.00 -30.38
N TRP A 48 -9.82 -13.28 -30.66
CA TRP A 48 -10.75 -14.37 -30.41
C TRP A 48 -11.11 -14.51 -28.94
N LEU A 49 -10.12 -14.37 -28.05
CA LEU A 49 -10.38 -14.44 -26.62
C LEU A 49 -11.20 -13.22 -26.17
N ARG A 50 -10.84 -12.02 -26.62
CA ARG A 50 -11.58 -10.78 -26.35
C ARG A 50 -13.06 -10.88 -26.73
N SER A 51 -13.41 -11.52 -27.85
CA SER A 51 -14.81 -11.63 -28.28
C SER A 51 -15.70 -12.46 -27.35
N LYS A 52 -15.10 -13.29 -26.48
CA LYS A 52 -15.81 -14.10 -25.47
C LYS A 52 -15.77 -13.50 -24.07
N MET A 53 -14.84 -12.59 -23.80
CA MET A 53 -14.65 -11.95 -22.50
C MET A 53 -15.61 -10.77 -22.32
N PRO A 54 -15.74 -10.22 -21.09
CA PRO A 54 -16.44 -8.96 -20.90
C PRO A 54 -15.89 -7.86 -21.83
N PRO A 55 -16.72 -6.91 -22.29
CA PRO A 55 -16.29 -5.90 -23.24
C PRO A 55 -15.27 -4.95 -22.62
N GLY A 56 -14.60 -4.17 -23.47
CA GLY A 56 -13.58 -3.23 -23.07
C GLY A 56 -12.86 -2.61 -24.26
N PRO A 57 -11.92 -1.68 -24.02
CA PRO A 57 -11.17 -1.02 -25.09
C PRO A 57 -10.48 -2.05 -26.00
N PHE A 58 -10.31 -1.69 -27.27
CA PHE A 58 -9.66 -2.56 -28.23
C PHE A 58 -8.15 -2.63 -27.94
N PRO A 59 -7.55 -3.83 -27.79
CA PRO A 59 -6.13 -3.96 -27.46
C PRO A 59 -5.25 -3.86 -28.69
N TRP A 60 -4.09 -3.22 -28.53
CA TRP A 60 -3.02 -3.23 -29.51
C TRP A 60 -2.21 -4.53 -29.43
N PRO A 61 -1.61 -5.00 -30.54
CA PRO A 61 -0.71 -6.15 -30.52
C PRO A 61 0.42 -5.96 -29.51
N ILE A 62 0.79 -7.02 -28.78
CA ILE A 62 1.89 -7.09 -27.80
C ILE A 62 1.66 -6.27 -26.52
N ILE A 63 1.38 -4.98 -26.64
CA ILE A 63 1.26 -4.03 -25.50
C ILE A 63 -0.15 -3.97 -24.90
N GLY A 64 -1.15 -4.51 -25.58
CA GLY A 64 -2.54 -4.44 -25.15
C GLY A 64 -3.04 -3.00 -25.03
N ASN A 65 -3.51 -2.64 -23.84
CA ASN A 65 -4.01 -1.31 -23.51
C ASN A 65 -3.12 -0.56 -22.52
N THR A 66 -1.95 -1.07 -22.13
CA THR A 66 -1.13 -0.53 -21.03
C THR A 66 -0.96 1.00 -21.07
N PHE A 67 -0.67 1.58 -22.25
CA PHE A 67 -0.45 3.02 -22.41
C PHE A 67 -1.73 3.87 -22.49
N SER A 68 -2.89 3.24 -22.58
CA SER A 68 -4.20 3.89 -22.56
C SER A 68 -4.72 4.18 -21.15
N LEU A 69 -4.08 3.63 -20.09
CA LEU A 69 -4.48 3.90 -18.71
C LEU A 69 -4.24 5.37 -18.33
N PRO A 70 -5.17 6.04 -17.64
CA PRO A 70 -4.86 7.32 -16.98
C PRO A 70 -3.69 7.18 -15.99
N GLU A 71 -2.93 8.24 -15.80
CA GLU A 71 -1.86 8.25 -14.79
C GLU A 71 -2.40 8.37 -13.36
N ASN A 72 -3.49 9.13 -13.20
CA ASN A 72 -4.10 9.42 -11.91
C ASN A 72 -5.48 8.75 -11.86
N LYS A 73 -5.77 8.10 -10.74
CA LYS A 73 -7.09 7.53 -10.40
C LYS A 73 -7.73 6.70 -11.54
N PRO A 74 -7.04 5.66 -12.06
CA PRO A 74 -7.51 4.85 -13.19
C PRO A 74 -8.85 4.14 -12.94
N TRP A 75 -9.23 3.95 -11.66
CA TRP A 75 -10.53 3.38 -11.27
C TRP A 75 -11.74 4.22 -11.73
N ILE A 76 -11.60 5.54 -11.87
CA ILE A 76 -12.66 6.41 -12.40
C ILE A 76 -12.90 6.09 -13.88
N TYR A 77 -11.82 5.91 -14.65
CA TYR A 77 -11.93 5.52 -16.06
C TYR A 77 -12.63 4.17 -16.23
N PHE A 78 -12.40 3.20 -15.35
CA PHE A 78 -13.11 1.92 -15.41
C PHE A 78 -14.60 2.03 -15.09
N GLU A 79 -14.99 2.96 -14.21
CA GLU A 79 -16.39 3.31 -13.96
C GLU A 79 -17.03 3.90 -15.24
N GLU A 80 -16.38 4.87 -15.88
CA GLU A 80 -16.85 5.48 -17.13
C GLU A 80 -17.03 4.44 -18.24
N LEU A 81 -16.07 3.51 -18.38
CA LEU A 81 -16.20 2.40 -19.33
C LEU A 81 -17.36 1.47 -18.98
N SER A 82 -17.56 1.16 -17.70
CA SER A 82 -18.68 0.34 -17.23
C SER A 82 -20.03 0.97 -17.60
N LYS A 83 -20.18 2.29 -17.38
CA LYS A 83 -21.35 3.08 -17.79
C LYS A 83 -21.52 3.06 -19.31
N LYS A 84 -20.43 3.30 -20.07
CA LYS A 84 -20.44 3.33 -21.55
C LYS A 84 -20.86 2.00 -22.17
N TYR A 85 -20.31 0.89 -21.68
CA TYR A 85 -20.62 -0.45 -22.19
C TYR A 85 -21.84 -1.09 -21.51
N GLN A 86 -22.47 -0.41 -20.55
CA GLN A 86 -23.63 -0.87 -19.79
C GLN A 86 -23.44 -2.29 -19.21
N THR A 87 -22.27 -2.53 -18.62
CA THR A 87 -21.90 -3.84 -18.06
C THR A 87 -21.17 -3.67 -16.73
N PRO A 88 -21.38 -4.58 -15.77
CA PRO A 88 -20.65 -4.57 -14.50
C PRO A 88 -19.18 -4.95 -14.65
N LEU A 89 -18.81 -5.65 -15.73
CA LEU A 89 -17.47 -6.17 -15.97
C LEU A 89 -16.81 -5.51 -17.18
N ILE A 90 -15.58 -5.03 -17.01
CA ILE A 90 -14.76 -4.45 -18.09
C ILE A 90 -13.45 -5.21 -18.22
N THR A 91 -13.10 -5.63 -19.42
CA THR A 91 -11.79 -6.26 -19.70
C THR A 91 -10.79 -5.23 -20.22
N PHE A 92 -9.62 -5.22 -19.60
CA PHE A 92 -8.49 -4.39 -19.98
C PHE A 92 -7.24 -5.26 -20.17
N TRP A 93 -6.43 -5.01 -21.19
CA TRP A 93 -5.25 -5.83 -21.45
C TRP A 93 -3.97 -5.13 -20.99
N ILE A 94 -3.25 -5.75 -20.05
CA ILE A 94 -1.92 -5.32 -19.62
C ILE A 94 -0.92 -6.20 -20.35
N GLY A 95 -0.33 -5.68 -21.43
CA GLY A 95 0.39 -6.50 -22.39
C GLY A 95 -0.52 -7.62 -22.93
N ARG A 96 -0.17 -8.85 -22.58
CA ARG A 96 -0.90 -10.05 -22.99
C ARG A 96 -1.89 -10.60 -21.94
N ASN A 97 -1.88 -10.03 -20.74
CA ASN A 97 -2.70 -10.51 -19.64
C ASN A 97 -4.05 -9.77 -19.62
N PRO A 98 -5.19 -10.49 -19.68
CA PRO A 98 -6.48 -9.87 -19.49
C PRO A 98 -6.74 -9.58 -18.01
N THR A 99 -7.17 -8.36 -17.73
CA THR A 99 -7.52 -7.83 -16.42
C THR A 99 -8.98 -7.40 -16.41
N ILE A 100 -9.79 -8.09 -15.62
CA ILE A 100 -11.22 -7.87 -15.50
C ILE A 100 -11.47 -6.95 -14.30
N TRP A 101 -12.10 -5.81 -14.55
CA TRP A 101 -12.54 -4.86 -13.54
C TRP A 101 -14.02 -5.08 -13.23
N ILE A 102 -14.35 -5.21 -11.95
CA ILE A 102 -15.72 -5.36 -11.45
C ILE A 102 -16.18 -4.04 -10.87
N ASN A 103 -17.16 -3.39 -11.49
CA ASN A 103 -17.64 -2.05 -11.14
C ASN A 103 -18.99 -2.03 -10.41
N ASP A 104 -19.53 -3.21 -10.07
CA ASP A 104 -20.88 -3.39 -9.53
C ASP A 104 -20.86 -4.28 -8.29
N ALA A 105 -21.66 -3.90 -7.28
CA ALA A 105 -21.69 -4.59 -5.98
C ALA A 105 -22.15 -6.06 -6.11
N TRP A 106 -23.17 -6.32 -6.93
CA TRP A 106 -23.76 -7.66 -7.08
C TRP A 106 -22.83 -8.58 -7.84
N ALA A 107 -22.19 -8.08 -8.89
CA ALA A 107 -21.16 -8.82 -9.61
C ALA A 107 -19.95 -9.13 -8.72
N ALA A 108 -19.50 -8.18 -7.90
CA ALA A 108 -18.41 -8.40 -6.95
C ALA A 108 -18.78 -9.47 -5.93
N HIS A 109 -19.99 -9.41 -5.38
CA HIS A 109 -20.52 -10.43 -4.47
C HIS A 109 -20.60 -11.82 -5.14
N ASP A 110 -21.17 -11.92 -6.35
CA ASP A 110 -21.32 -13.21 -7.02
C ASP A 110 -19.97 -13.86 -7.37
N ILE A 111 -18.98 -13.07 -7.80
CA ILE A 111 -17.70 -13.58 -8.28
C ILE A 111 -16.70 -13.76 -7.11
N LEU A 112 -16.52 -12.73 -6.29
CA LEU A 112 -15.46 -12.71 -5.28
C LEU A 112 -15.91 -13.29 -3.93
N GLU A 113 -17.20 -13.23 -3.60
CA GLU A 113 -17.77 -13.80 -2.37
C GLU A 113 -18.28 -15.23 -2.62
N LYS A 114 -19.35 -15.40 -3.43
CA LYS A 114 -19.98 -16.72 -3.64
C LYS A 114 -19.03 -17.71 -4.31
N LYS A 115 -18.25 -17.26 -5.30
CA LYS A 115 -17.24 -18.09 -6.00
C LYS A 115 -15.82 -17.93 -5.42
N ALA A 116 -15.69 -17.51 -4.16
CA ALA A 116 -14.41 -17.40 -3.46
C ALA A 116 -13.48 -18.63 -3.57
N PRO A 117 -13.95 -19.91 -3.66
CA PRO A 117 -13.02 -21.05 -3.75
C PRO A 117 -12.16 -21.02 -5.01
N ILE A 118 -12.73 -20.47 -6.09
CA ILE A 118 -12.12 -20.34 -7.41
C ILE A 118 -11.28 -19.06 -7.47
N TYR A 119 -11.82 -17.94 -6.96
CA TYR A 119 -11.22 -16.60 -7.09
C TYR A 119 -10.29 -16.19 -5.93
N ALA A 120 -9.89 -17.11 -5.04
CA ALA A 120 -9.03 -16.79 -3.89
C ALA A 120 -7.53 -16.64 -4.22
N SER A 121 -7.11 -16.99 -5.44
CA SER A 121 -5.70 -16.91 -5.83
C SER A 121 -5.28 -15.47 -6.14
N ARG A 122 -3.99 -15.27 -6.39
CA ARG A 122 -3.42 -14.00 -6.86
C ARG A 122 -2.81 -14.21 -8.25
N PRO A 123 -2.90 -13.21 -9.15
CA PRO A 123 -2.23 -13.30 -10.42
C PRO A 123 -0.71 -13.21 -10.23
N ARG A 124 0.05 -13.55 -11.28
CA ARG A 124 1.49 -13.32 -11.29
C ARG A 124 1.77 -11.82 -11.43
N MET A 125 2.18 -11.18 -10.34
CA MET A 125 2.59 -9.78 -10.31
C MET A 125 4.13 -9.70 -10.24
N VAL A 126 4.76 -9.06 -11.22
CA VAL A 126 6.22 -8.91 -11.27
C VAL A 126 6.69 -7.88 -10.24
N VAL A 127 6.05 -6.71 -10.19
CA VAL A 127 6.47 -5.60 -9.34
C VAL A 127 6.13 -5.87 -7.88
N PHE A 128 4.88 -6.23 -7.59
CA PHE A 128 4.43 -6.45 -6.20
C PHE A 128 4.70 -7.83 -5.66
N GLY A 129 4.70 -8.83 -6.52
CA GLY A 129 5.01 -10.20 -6.15
C GLY A 129 6.51 -10.43 -6.19
N GLU A 130 7.06 -10.62 -7.39
CA GLU A 130 8.41 -11.16 -7.58
C GLU A 130 9.54 -10.21 -7.12
N LEU A 131 9.44 -8.92 -7.43
CA LEU A 131 10.39 -7.90 -6.98
C LEU A 131 10.16 -7.46 -5.53
N GLY A 132 8.99 -7.79 -4.98
CA GLY A 132 8.59 -7.64 -3.60
C GLY A 132 8.80 -8.90 -2.77
N THR A 133 8.07 -9.00 -1.67
CA THR A 133 8.17 -10.13 -0.72
C THR A 133 7.73 -11.50 -1.27
N GLY A 134 7.33 -11.59 -2.54
CA GLY A 134 7.12 -12.86 -3.23
C GLY A 134 5.96 -13.66 -2.67
N GLN A 135 6.22 -14.97 -2.48
CA GLN A 135 5.28 -15.90 -1.86
C GLN A 135 5.39 -15.95 -0.33
N ASN A 136 6.23 -15.10 0.27
CA ASN A 136 6.41 -15.07 1.73
C ASN A 136 5.41 -14.12 2.41
N ASN A 137 4.58 -13.40 1.64
CA ASN A 137 3.64 -12.42 2.15
C ASN A 137 2.19 -12.78 1.78
N LEU A 138 1.36 -12.92 2.82
CA LEU A 138 -0.07 -13.20 2.72
C LEU A 138 -0.81 -12.38 1.65
N VAL A 139 -0.45 -11.11 1.45
CA VAL A 139 -1.13 -10.20 0.52
C VAL A 139 -0.93 -10.60 -0.94
N THR A 140 0.26 -11.15 -1.27
CA THR A 140 0.71 -11.49 -2.64
C THR A 140 0.79 -12.99 -2.93
N MET A 141 0.61 -13.85 -1.92
CA MET A 141 0.61 -15.31 -2.06
C MET A 141 -0.37 -15.78 -3.13
N ARG A 142 0.10 -16.64 -4.03
CA ARG A 142 -0.66 -17.28 -5.09
C ARG A 142 -1.06 -18.68 -4.61
N ILE A 143 -2.24 -19.13 -5.02
CA ILE A 143 -2.75 -20.46 -4.74
C ILE A 143 -2.87 -21.17 -6.09
N LEU A 144 -1.86 -21.97 -6.45
CA LEU A 144 -1.85 -22.69 -7.74
C LEU A 144 -2.12 -24.18 -7.55
N ASN A 145 -1.72 -24.73 -6.41
CA ASN A 145 -1.92 -26.13 -6.05
C ASN A 145 -2.43 -26.26 -4.60
N ASN A 146 -2.63 -27.49 -4.13
CA ASN A 146 -3.10 -27.76 -2.76
C ASN A 146 -2.09 -27.39 -1.68
N SER A 147 -0.79 -27.59 -1.94
CA SER A 147 0.28 -27.20 -1.00
C SER A 147 0.29 -25.69 -0.77
N ASP A 148 0.21 -24.88 -1.84
CA ASP A 148 0.12 -23.43 -1.75
C ASP A 148 -1.12 -22.98 -0.96
N ARG A 149 -2.24 -23.70 -1.14
CA ARG A 149 -3.50 -23.43 -0.43
C ARG A 149 -3.34 -23.65 1.06
N ASP A 150 -2.68 -24.73 1.46
CA ASP A 150 -2.46 -25.07 2.86
C ASP A 150 -1.45 -24.12 3.50
N HIS A 151 -0.39 -23.75 2.78
CA HIS A 151 0.55 -22.72 3.21
C HIS A 151 -0.11 -21.35 3.40
N TRP A 152 -0.97 -20.93 2.45
CA TRP A 152 -1.77 -19.72 2.59
C TRP A 152 -2.74 -19.79 3.77
N ARG A 153 -3.37 -20.96 4.02
CA ARG A 153 -4.27 -21.17 5.17
C ARG A 153 -3.53 -20.99 6.49
N ILE A 154 -2.28 -21.43 6.60
CA ILE A 154 -1.44 -21.22 7.79
C ILE A 154 -1.25 -19.72 8.04
N HIS A 155 -0.80 -18.96 7.04
CA HIS A 155 -0.63 -17.51 7.16
C HIS A 155 -1.94 -16.81 7.54
N ARG A 156 -3.04 -17.20 6.91
CA ARG A 156 -4.35 -16.61 7.20
C ARG A 156 -4.84 -16.95 8.60
N LYS A 157 -4.64 -18.18 9.07
CA LYS A 157 -4.94 -18.61 10.44
C LYS A 157 -4.14 -17.78 11.44
N LEU A 158 -2.84 -17.59 11.22
CA LEU A 158 -1.98 -16.80 12.11
C LEU A 158 -2.43 -15.35 12.20
N MET A 159 -2.77 -14.71 11.09
CA MET A 159 -3.36 -13.37 11.13
C MET A 159 -4.70 -13.35 11.88
N HIS A 160 -5.53 -14.38 11.71
CA HIS A 160 -6.82 -14.47 12.41
C HIS A 160 -6.66 -14.67 13.92
N VAL A 161 -5.60 -15.33 14.39
CA VAL A 161 -5.29 -15.43 15.82
C VAL A 161 -4.95 -14.04 16.41
N GLY A 162 -4.24 -13.20 15.65
CA GLY A 162 -3.91 -11.84 16.08
C GLY A 162 -5.09 -10.87 16.02
N VAL A 163 -5.82 -10.83 14.90
CA VAL A 163 -6.82 -9.77 14.62
C VAL A 163 -8.20 -10.28 14.22
N GLY A 164 -8.48 -11.56 14.48
CA GLY A 164 -9.81 -12.12 14.34
C GLY A 164 -10.79 -11.56 15.37
N ILE A 165 -12.09 -11.72 15.10
CA ILE A 165 -13.17 -11.13 15.91
C ILE A 165 -13.12 -11.52 17.40
N GLN A 166 -12.60 -12.71 17.72
CA GLN A 166 -12.46 -13.17 19.11
C GLN A 166 -11.35 -12.39 19.84
N SER A 167 -10.18 -12.23 19.21
CA SER A 167 -9.04 -11.49 19.78
C SER A 167 -9.34 -10.00 19.92
N VAL A 168 -10.03 -9.42 18.92
CA VAL A 168 -10.36 -7.98 18.89
C VAL A 168 -11.23 -7.53 20.06
N ARG A 169 -12.08 -8.40 20.60
CA ARG A 169 -12.87 -8.08 21.81
C ARG A 169 -11.98 -7.74 23.00
N GLY A 170 -10.85 -8.43 23.14
CA GLY A 170 -9.85 -8.15 24.19
C GLY A 170 -9.06 -6.86 23.99
N TYR A 171 -9.16 -6.22 22.82
CA TYR A 171 -8.46 -4.96 22.51
C TYR A 171 -9.34 -3.72 22.70
N ARG A 172 -10.59 -3.89 23.15
CA ARG A 172 -11.52 -2.77 23.39
C ARG A 172 -10.94 -1.74 24.34
N GLU A 173 -10.43 -2.14 25.49
CA GLU A 173 -9.83 -1.20 26.45
C GLU A 173 -8.66 -0.42 25.86
N ILE A 174 -7.80 -1.08 25.07
CA ILE A 174 -6.68 -0.41 24.38
C ILE A 174 -7.20 0.63 23.40
N GLN A 175 -8.15 0.26 22.53
CA GLN A 175 -8.72 1.19 21.55
C GLN A 175 -9.49 2.33 22.22
N ASN A 176 -10.17 2.04 23.34
CA ASN A 176 -10.91 3.02 24.14
C ASN A 176 -9.96 4.06 24.73
N ASN A 177 -8.90 3.62 25.40
CA ASN A 177 -7.94 4.50 26.05
C ASN A 177 -7.12 5.28 25.02
N GLU A 178 -6.67 4.66 23.93
CA GLU A 178 -5.98 5.39 22.85
C GLU A 178 -6.86 6.45 22.20
N SER A 179 -8.17 6.22 22.08
CA SER A 179 -9.09 7.21 21.50
C SER A 179 -9.52 8.30 22.48
N LYS A 180 -9.51 8.05 23.80
CA LYS A 180 -9.56 9.11 24.83
C LYS A 180 -8.34 10.02 24.73
N ILE A 181 -7.16 9.44 24.50
CA ILE A 181 -5.93 10.21 24.31
C ILE A 181 -5.99 11.08 23.04
N VAL A 182 -6.58 10.61 21.93
CA VAL A 182 -6.82 11.48 20.75
C VAL A 182 -7.64 12.70 21.12
N ALA A 183 -8.72 12.53 21.91
CA ALA A 183 -9.52 13.65 22.35
C ALA A 183 -8.73 14.63 23.24
N LEU A 184 -7.90 14.11 24.14
CA LEU A 184 -6.99 14.93 24.96
C LEU A 184 -5.98 15.68 24.09
N ASP A 185 -5.41 15.02 23.09
CA ASP A 185 -4.44 15.62 22.15
C ASP A 185 -5.09 16.74 21.32
N TYR A 186 -6.35 16.57 20.91
CA TYR A 186 -7.12 17.60 20.20
C TYR A 186 -7.40 18.84 21.08
N LEU A 187 -7.55 18.68 22.39
CA LEU A 187 -7.66 19.84 23.30
C LEU A 187 -6.34 20.62 23.40
N ARG A 188 -5.21 19.94 23.30
CA ARG A 188 -3.87 20.53 23.48
C ARG A 188 -3.34 21.14 22.19
N GLU A 189 -3.38 20.37 21.10
CA GLU A 189 -2.75 20.69 19.82
C GLU A 189 -3.69 20.35 18.65
N PRO A 190 -4.84 21.05 18.50
CA PRO A 190 -5.84 20.73 17.47
C PRO A 190 -5.32 20.88 16.04
N LYS A 191 -4.29 21.70 15.81
CA LYS A 191 -3.69 21.91 14.47
C LYS A 191 -3.00 20.66 13.94
N GLU A 192 -2.52 19.79 14.82
CA GLU A 192 -1.78 18.56 14.47
C GLU A 192 -2.70 17.34 14.40
N TYR A 193 -3.99 17.55 14.10
CA TYR A 193 -5.03 16.52 14.14
C TYR A 193 -4.70 15.26 13.33
N VAL A 194 -4.03 15.41 12.18
CA VAL A 194 -3.57 14.30 11.33
C VAL A 194 -2.58 13.42 12.09
N LYS A 195 -1.56 14.04 12.71
CA LYS A 195 -0.51 13.34 13.44
C LYS A 195 -1.08 12.58 14.63
N HIS A 196 -2.05 13.16 15.34
CA HIS A 196 -2.70 12.50 16.46
C HIS A 196 -3.48 11.25 16.05
N LEU A 197 -4.09 11.25 14.86
CA LEU A 197 -4.78 10.09 14.27
C LEU A 197 -3.81 9.03 13.76
N GLU A 198 -2.69 9.45 13.17
CA GLU A 198 -1.60 8.55 12.75
C GLU A 198 -0.95 7.86 13.95
N ARG A 199 -0.68 8.62 15.03
CA ARG A 199 -0.20 8.11 16.31
C ARG A 199 -1.20 7.13 16.93
N TYR A 200 -2.49 7.46 16.93
CA TYR A 200 -3.54 6.54 17.40
C TYR A 200 -3.51 5.20 16.65
N ALA A 201 -3.60 5.23 15.33
CA ALA A 201 -3.65 4.03 14.51
C ALA A 201 -2.39 3.18 14.71
N THR A 202 -1.22 3.82 14.68
CA THR A 202 0.08 3.17 14.85
C THR A 202 0.25 2.61 16.27
N SER A 203 -0.18 3.34 17.30
CA SER A 203 -0.07 2.90 18.69
C SER A 203 -0.94 1.69 18.97
N VAL A 204 -2.20 1.68 18.50
CA VAL A 204 -3.10 0.52 18.66
C VAL A 204 -2.48 -0.76 18.06
N VAL A 205 -1.98 -0.70 16.82
CA VAL A 205 -1.36 -1.88 16.21
C VAL A 205 -0.01 -2.22 16.82
N SER A 206 0.75 -1.23 17.31
CA SER A 206 2.00 -1.46 18.04
C SER A 206 1.76 -2.20 19.36
N ILE A 207 0.72 -1.82 20.11
CA ILE A 207 0.36 -2.49 21.36
C ILE A 207 -0.06 -3.92 21.07
N ILE A 208 -0.91 -4.15 20.06
CA ILE A 208 -1.38 -5.48 19.70
C ILE A 208 -0.23 -6.35 19.17
N ALA A 209 0.62 -5.81 18.29
CA ALA A 209 1.71 -6.54 17.67
C ALA A 209 2.84 -6.85 18.66
N PHE A 210 3.28 -5.82 19.38
CA PHE A 210 4.56 -5.78 20.10
C PHE A 210 4.41 -5.60 21.61
N GLY A 211 3.21 -5.34 22.12
CA GLY A 211 3.01 -5.02 23.54
C GLY A 211 3.60 -3.68 23.95
N ARG A 212 3.77 -2.76 22.98
CA ARG A 212 4.44 -1.47 23.14
C ARG A 212 3.57 -0.35 22.56
N ARG A 213 3.33 0.68 23.37
CA ARG A 213 2.63 1.91 23.01
C ARG A 213 3.56 2.88 22.29
N VAL A 214 3.04 3.54 21.25
CA VAL A 214 3.73 4.66 20.60
C VAL A 214 3.20 5.96 21.22
N LYS A 215 4.06 6.63 21.98
CA LYS A 215 3.67 7.79 22.80
C LYS A 215 3.58 9.09 22.01
N SER A 216 4.59 9.37 21.19
CA SER A 216 4.78 10.65 20.50
C SER A 216 4.49 10.51 19.00
N CYS A 217 3.96 11.57 18.42
CA CYS A 217 3.70 11.69 16.99
C CYS A 217 4.99 11.75 16.16
N GLU A 218 6.11 12.09 16.79
CA GLU A 218 7.45 12.19 16.22
C GLU A 218 8.21 10.87 16.26
N ASP A 219 7.62 9.79 16.80
CA ASP A 219 8.24 8.47 16.76
C ASP A 219 8.51 8.10 15.29
N PRO A 220 9.78 7.90 14.89
CA PRO A 220 10.13 7.60 13.51
C PRO A 220 9.46 6.35 12.97
N ILE A 221 9.03 5.42 13.85
CA ILE A 221 8.30 4.24 13.40
C ILE A 221 7.00 4.62 12.68
N ILE A 222 6.35 5.72 13.08
CA ILE A 222 5.13 6.23 12.45
C ILE A 222 5.48 6.74 11.04
N THR A 223 6.36 7.74 10.97
CA THR A 223 6.67 8.44 9.73
C THR A 223 7.29 7.52 8.67
N GLU A 224 8.19 6.63 9.07
CA GLU A 224 8.87 5.71 8.16
C GLU A 224 7.94 4.62 7.62
N VAL A 225 7.08 4.05 8.47
CA VAL A 225 6.16 2.98 8.04
C VAL A 225 5.02 3.54 7.20
N ILE A 226 4.44 4.67 7.57
CA ILE A 226 3.40 5.33 6.77
C ILE A 226 3.95 5.69 5.38
N ALA A 227 5.14 6.32 5.32
CA ALA A 227 5.76 6.65 4.03
C ALA A 227 6.04 5.41 3.17
N LEU A 228 6.49 4.31 3.77
CA LEU A 228 6.70 3.05 3.06
C LEU A 228 5.40 2.45 2.53
N MET A 229 4.32 2.49 3.31
CA MET A 229 3.01 1.97 2.89
C MET A 229 2.41 2.82 1.77
N GLN A 230 2.52 4.14 1.85
CA GLN A 230 2.05 5.04 0.78
C GLN A 230 2.82 4.82 -0.52
N LEU A 231 4.14 4.69 -0.44
CA LEU A 231 4.96 4.36 -1.62
C LEU A 231 4.55 3.00 -2.22
N ALA A 232 4.28 1.99 -1.39
CA ALA A 232 3.81 0.69 -1.85
C ALA A 232 2.39 0.79 -2.48
N ALA A 233 1.51 1.61 -1.93
CA ALA A 233 0.17 1.85 -2.47
C ALA A 233 0.22 2.59 -3.81
N ASP A 234 1.08 3.58 -3.96
CA ASP A 234 1.26 4.35 -5.21
C ASP A 234 1.80 3.49 -6.34
N LEU A 235 2.78 2.63 -6.04
CA LEU A 235 3.35 1.73 -7.03
C LEU A 235 2.30 0.70 -7.54
N ASN A 236 1.28 0.37 -6.74
CA ASN A 236 0.27 -0.67 -6.99
C ASN A 236 -0.81 -0.25 -7.98
N VAL A 237 -0.91 1.04 -8.26
CA VAL A 237 -1.95 1.58 -9.13
C VAL A 237 -1.57 1.31 -10.59
N PRO A 238 -2.44 0.62 -11.37
CA PRO A 238 -2.20 0.44 -12.79
C PRO A 238 -2.20 1.80 -13.51
N GLY A 239 -1.03 2.27 -13.95
CA GLY A 239 -0.87 3.57 -14.64
C GLY A 239 0.20 3.54 -15.73
N LYS A 240 0.43 4.67 -16.43
CA LYS A 240 1.36 4.73 -17.59
C LYS A 240 2.85 4.56 -17.25
N ARG A 241 3.23 4.59 -15.97
CA ARG A 241 4.62 4.67 -15.54
C ARG A 241 5.32 3.30 -15.55
N PHE A 242 6.64 3.36 -15.38
CA PHE A 242 7.59 2.24 -15.48
C PHE A 242 7.20 0.94 -14.73
N PRO A 243 6.47 0.92 -13.59
CA PRO A 243 5.99 -0.33 -12.98
C PRO A 243 5.14 -1.19 -13.95
N MET A 244 4.28 -0.57 -14.74
CA MET A 244 3.42 -1.29 -15.69
C MET A 244 4.16 -1.80 -16.92
N LEU A 245 5.30 -1.20 -17.27
CA LEU A 245 6.20 -1.73 -18.30
C LEU A 245 6.80 -3.07 -17.87
N LEU A 246 7.13 -3.23 -16.58
CA LEU A 246 7.65 -4.49 -16.05
C LEU A 246 6.57 -5.58 -16.04
N GLU A 247 5.31 -5.22 -15.77
CA GLU A 247 4.19 -6.16 -15.88
C GLU A 247 3.89 -6.55 -17.34
N THR A 248 4.01 -5.59 -18.27
CA THR A 248 3.81 -5.82 -19.72
C THR A 248 4.95 -6.64 -20.31
N PHE A 249 6.19 -6.38 -19.89
CA PHE A 249 7.41 -7.01 -20.38
C PHE A 249 8.26 -7.55 -19.21
N PRO A 250 7.89 -8.71 -18.63
CA PRO A 250 8.57 -9.26 -17.45
C PRO A 250 10.06 -9.51 -17.62
N PHE A 251 10.55 -9.68 -18.86
CA PHE A 251 11.98 -9.87 -19.13
C PHE A 251 12.82 -8.63 -18.78
N LEU A 252 12.22 -7.43 -18.75
CA LEU A 252 12.89 -6.19 -18.33
C LEU A 252 13.32 -6.23 -16.87
N ALA A 253 12.62 -6.98 -16.02
CA ALA A 253 13.01 -7.18 -14.62
C ALA A 253 14.31 -7.99 -14.47
N ARG A 254 14.75 -8.70 -15.52
CA ARG A 254 15.96 -9.53 -15.53
C ARG A 254 17.18 -8.81 -16.13
N PHE A 255 17.03 -7.59 -16.61
CA PHE A 255 18.07 -6.90 -17.38
C PHE A 255 19.27 -6.47 -16.50
N PRO A 256 20.53 -6.55 -16.99
CA PRO A 256 21.71 -6.21 -16.19
C PRO A 256 21.75 -4.76 -15.69
N ARG A 257 22.10 -4.59 -14.41
CA ARG A 257 22.08 -3.33 -13.65
C ARG A 257 23.01 -2.22 -14.14
N TRP A 258 23.99 -2.54 -15.00
CA TRP A 258 25.01 -1.58 -15.45
C TRP A 258 24.52 -0.64 -16.55
N PHE A 259 23.37 -0.92 -17.14
CA PHE A 259 22.79 -0.10 -18.20
C PHE A 259 22.15 1.17 -17.59
N PRO A 260 22.49 2.39 -18.04
CA PRO A 260 22.13 3.64 -17.37
C PRO A 260 20.62 3.91 -17.29
N PHE A 261 19.83 3.44 -18.27
CA PHE A 261 18.36 3.51 -18.24
C PHE A 261 17.72 2.57 -17.21
N PHE A 262 18.47 1.62 -16.66
CA PHE A 262 18.02 0.65 -15.65
C PHE A 262 18.65 0.89 -14.27
N LYS A 263 19.46 1.94 -14.08
CA LYS A 263 19.97 2.36 -12.76
C LYS A 263 18.80 2.88 -11.91
N GLY A 264 18.49 2.17 -10.83
CA GLY A 264 17.34 2.45 -9.95
C GLY A 264 16.13 1.55 -10.18
N ILE A 265 16.18 0.69 -11.20
CA ILE A 265 15.14 -0.29 -11.51
C ILE A 265 15.51 -1.62 -10.84
N GLY A 266 14.64 -2.11 -9.96
CA GLY A 266 14.81 -3.37 -9.24
C GLY A 266 15.33 -3.26 -7.79
N TYR A 267 15.31 -2.07 -7.17
CA TYR A 267 15.42 -1.94 -5.71
C TYR A 267 14.51 -0.85 -5.16
N ARG A 268 13.24 -1.21 -4.93
CA ARG A 268 12.35 -0.59 -3.93
C ARG A 268 11.53 -1.72 -3.31
N GLY A 269 12.08 -2.34 -2.26
CA GLY A 269 11.36 -3.31 -1.43
C GLY A 269 11.58 -4.78 -1.81
N GLY A 270 12.78 -5.32 -1.52
CA GLY A 270 13.10 -6.74 -1.32
C GLY A 270 12.30 -7.81 -2.07
N GLY A 271 12.90 -8.40 -3.12
CA GLY A 271 12.37 -9.60 -3.78
C GLY A 271 13.28 -10.30 -4.79
N SER A 272 13.47 -11.59 -4.56
CA SER A 272 13.83 -12.71 -5.48
C SER A 272 15.11 -12.72 -6.34
N GLY A 273 16.02 -11.76 -6.21
CA GLY A 273 17.42 -11.98 -6.63
C GLY A 273 18.20 -12.68 -5.52
N GLN A 274 18.62 -13.94 -5.74
CA GLN A 274 19.32 -14.85 -4.79
C GLN A 274 20.56 -14.27 -4.08
N LYS A 275 20.97 -13.03 -4.39
CA LYS A 275 22.12 -12.34 -3.78
C LYS A 275 21.85 -10.92 -3.25
N SER A 276 20.63 -10.38 -3.34
CA SER A 276 20.32 -9.02 -2.86
C SER A 276 19.03 -8.87 -2.03
N GLY A 277 18.36 -9.96 -1.67
CA GLY A 277 17.13 -9.97 -0.86
C GLY A 277 17.31 -9.72 0.65
N ARG A 278 18.48 -9.27 1.12
CA ARG A 278 18.79 -9.14 2.56
C ARG A 278 18.36 -7.81 3.20
N GLY A 279 17.60 -6.97 2.51
CA GLY A 279 17.12 -5.69 3.05
C GLY A 279 15.80 -5.84 3.83
N GLY A 280 14.66 -5.72 3.14
CA GLY A 280 13.32 -5.61 3.74
C GLY A 280 12.97 -6.61 4.84
N HIS A 281 13.40 -7.86 4.72
CA HIS A 281 12.94 -8.96 5.58
C HIS A 281 13.48 -8.94 7.01
N TYR A 282 14.49 -8.12 7.34
CA TYR A 282 15.02 -8.15 8.70
C TYR A 282 14.45 -7.09 9.62
N PHE A 283 13.89 -5.98 9.12
CA PHE A 283 13.45 -4.92 10.02
C PHE A 283 12.32 -5.39 10.93
N PHE A 284 11.23 -5.90 10.34
CA PHE A 284 10.08 -6.37 11.12
C PHE A 284 10.39 -7.63 11.92
N HIS A 285 11.32 -8.47 11.45
CA HIS A 285 11.82 -9.61 12.24
C HIS A 285 12.65 -9.16 13.45
N SER A 286 13.56 -8.20 13.28
CA SER A 286 14.36 -7.66 14.37
C SER A 286 13.50 -6.89 15.37
N LEU A 287 12.50 -6.14 14.89
CA LEU A 287 11.51 -5.48 15.74
C LEU A 287 10.66 -6.51 16.50
N ALA A 288 10.31 -7.63 15.86
CA ALA A 288 9.61 -8.73 16.51
C ALA A 288 10.42 -9.38 17.64
N LEU A 289 11.71 -9.66 17.40
CA LEU A 289 12.60 -10.22 18.41
C LEU A 289 12.83 -9.24 19.56
N GLU A 290 13.03 -7.95 19.25
CA GLU A 290 13.15 -6.89 20.25
C GLU A 290 11.88 -6.83 21.12
N ALA A 291 10.70 -6.81 20.50
CA ALA A 291 9.44 -6.77 21.21
C ALA A 291 9.25 -8.00 22.13
N LEU A 292 9.70 -9.18 21.69
CA LEU A 292 9.67 -10.38 22.50
C LEU A 292 10.60 -10.27 23.72
N GLU A 293 11.83 -9.80 23.54
CA GLU A 293 12.78 -9.58 24.64
C GLU A 293 12.25 -8.56 25.65
N GLN A 294 11.71 -7.44 25.16
CA GLN A 294 11.07 -6.43 25.98
C GLN A 294 9.87 -7.01 26.75
N TYR A 295 9.00 -7.76 26.08
CA TYR A 295 7.88 -8.42 26.73
C TYR A 295 8.35 -9.39 27.81
N GLU A 296 9.38 -10.21 27.54
CA GLU A 296 9.86 -11.20 28.49
C GLU A 296 10.53 -10.58 29.73
N SER A 297 11.15 -9.42 29.57
CA SER A 297 11.74 -8.66 30.69
C SER A 297 10.72 -7.95 31.60
N LYS A 298 9.44 -7.84 31.20
CA LYS A 298 8.38 -7.27 32.04
C LYS A 298 8.06 -8.17 33.23
N SER A 299 7.65 -7.56 34.35
CA SER A 299 7.27 -8.29 35.57
C SER A 299 6.05 -9.20 35.33
N PRO A 300 5.91 -10.32 36.06
CA PRO A 300 4.75 -11.21 35.93
C PRO A 300 3.41 -10.50 36.13
N ALA A 301 3.35 -9.54 37.05
CA ALA A 301 2.16 -8.74 37.30
C ALA A 301 1.75 -7.90 36.08
N LEU A 302 2.72 -7.28 35.40
CA LEU A 302 2.46 -6.48 34.20
C LEU A 302 2.09 -7.36 32.99
N LYS A 303 2.70 -8.55 32.86
CA LYS A 303 2.29 -9.53 31.85
C LYS A 303 0.86 -10.00 32.05
N ALA A 304 0.41 -10.16 33.30
CA ALA A 304 -0.96 -10.56 33.62
C ALA A 304 -2.00 -9.45 33.37
N SER A 305 -1.60 -8.18 33.42
CA SER A 305 -2.50 -7.04 33.20
C SER A 305 -2.61 -6.60 31.74
N MET A 306 -1.84 -7.19 30.82
CA MET A 306 -1.88 -6.84 29.40
C MET A 306 -2.22 -8.04 28.51
N PRO A 307 -2.87 -7.84 27.35
CA PRO A 307 -3.01 -8.91 26.36
C PRO A 307 -1.64 -9.42 25.91
N THR A 308 -1.54 -10.73 25.72
CA THR A 308 -0.33 -11.33 25.12
C THR A 308 -0.10 -10.72 23.73
N PRO A 309 1.08 -10.14 23.47
CA PRO A 309 1.39 -9.56 22.17
C PRO A 309 1.29 -10.61 21.07
N TYR A 310 0.75 -10.23 19.92
CA TYR A 310 0.62 -11.11 18.75
C TYR A 310 1.95 -11.76 18.39
N ILE A 311 3.07 -11.05 18.55
CA ILE A 311 4.39 -11.58 18.20
C ILE A 311 4.79 -12.79 19.03
N LYS A 312 4.39 -12.87 20.30
CA LYS A 312 4.65 -14.05 21.14
C LYS A 312 3.96 -15.27 20.55
N THR A 313 2.68 -15.13 20.21
CA THR A 313 1.91 -16.20 19.58
C THR A 313 2.46 -16.56 18.20
N LEU A 314 2.87 -15.56 17.41
CA LEU A 314 3.45 -15.80 16.09
C LEU A 314 4.75 -16.60 16.17
N MET A 315 5.61 -16.31 17.15
CA MET A 315 6.86 -17.04 17.40
C MET A 315 6.61 -18.48 17.86
N ASP A 316 5.64 -18.68 18.77
CA ASP A 316 5.30 -20.02 19.25
C ASP A 316 4.74 -20.90 18.12
N GLU A 317 3.94 -20.33 17.23
CA GLU A 317 3.38 -21.04 16.07
C GLU A 317 4.38 -21.18 14.91
N SER A 318 5.33 -20.25 14.75
CA SER A 318 6.36 -20.37 13.71
C SER A 318 7.26 -21.56 13.94
N ILE A 319 7.54 -21.90 15.21
CA ILE A 319 8.28 -23.11 15.57
C ILE A 319 7.49 -24.37 15.19
N LYS A 320 6.18 -24.42 15.52
CA LYS A 320 5.32 -25.57 15.22
C LYS A 320 5.13 -25.79 13.72
N SER A 321 5.02 -24.70 12.96
CA SER A 321 4.74 -24.72 11.52
C SER A 321 6.00 -24.61 10.65
N ASN A 322 7.19 -24.58 11.27
CA ASN A 322 8.49 -24.40 10.61
C ASN A 322 8.52 -23.22 9.61
N LEU A 323 7.97 -22.07 10.03
CA LEU A 323 7.91 -20.89 9.17
C LEU A 323 9.29 -20.22 9.05
N PRO A 324 9.74 -19.86 7.84
CA PRO A 324 11.00 -19.16 7.66
C PRO A 324 10.93 -17.72 8.20
N GLU A 325 12.08 -17.20 8.61
CA GLU A 325 12.24 -15.83 9.14
C GLU A 325 11.59 -14.76 8.26
N SER A 326 11.69 -14.90 6.93
CA SER A 326 11.11 -13.97 5.98
C SER A 326 9.59 -13.93 6.00
N GLU A 327 8.93 -15.04 6.31
CA GLU A 327 7.48 -15.13 6.44
C GLU A 327 7.01 -14.54 7.77
N LEU A 328 7.75 -14.81 8.86
CA LEU A 328 7.47 -14.20 10.16
C LEU A 328 7.58 -12.67 10.09
N SER A 329 8.64 -12.18 9.45
CA SER A 329 8.84 -10.76 9.17
C SER A 329 7.68 -10.17 8.36
N SER A 330 7.21 -10.89 7.34
CA SER A 330 6.12 -10.43 6.48
C SER A 330 4.78 -10.39 7.23
N LEU A 331 4.46 -11.40 8.05
CA LEU A 331 3.25 -11.42 8.88
C LEU A 331 3.26 -10.27 9.91
N THR A 332 4.42 -10.01 10.52
CA THR A 332 4.61 -8.89 11.44
C THR A 332 4.42 -7.55 10.73
N GLY A 333 5.08 -7.35 9.59
CA GLY A 333 4.96 -6.13 8.78
C GLY A 333 3.55 -5.92 8.23
N ASN A 334 2.83 -6.99 7.89
CA ASN A 334 1.45 -6.91 7.42
C ASN A 334 0.50 -6.34 8.48
N LEU A 335 0.63 -6.77 9.75
CA LEU A 335 -0.19 -6.23 10.82
C LEU A 335 0.12 -4.75 11.08
N PHE A 336 1.40 -4.44 11.25
CA PHE A 336 1.83 -3.10 11.64
C PHE A 336 1.63 -2.06 10.52
N GLY A 337 2.05 -2.39 9.30
CA GLY A 337 1.94 -1.50 8.14
C GLY A 337 0.49 -1.26 7.74
N ALA A 338 -0.31 -2.33 7.57
CA ALA A 338 -1.67 -2.20 7.07
C ALA A 338 -2.59 -1.46 8.05
N GLY A 339 -2.50 -1.75 9.35
CA GLY A 339 -3.41 -1.13 10.32
C GLY A 339 -3.09 0.33 10.67
N SER A 340 -1.83 0.76 10.49
CA SER A 340 -1.41 2.15 10.73
C SER A 340 -1.94 3.11 9.65
N ASP A 341 -1.62 2.84 8.37
CA ASP A 341 -1.96 3.73 7.24
C ASP A 341 -3.46 3.75 6.94
N THR A 342 -4.13 2.59 6.95
CA THR A 342 -5.54 2.51 6.54
C THR A 342 -6.51 3.09 7.57
N SER A 343 -6.28 2.81 8.86
CA SER A 343 -7.15 3.31 9.94
C SER A 343 -7.02 4.83 10.09
N SER A 344 -5.79 5.37 10.04
CA SER A 344 -5.57 6.81 10.09
C SER A 344 -6.20 7.52 8.88
N SER A 345 -6.01 7.01 7.67
CA SER A 345 -6.62 7.57 6.45
C SER A 345 -8.15 7.58 6.48
N THR A 346 -8.76 6.55 7.10
CA THR A 346 -10.22 6.50 7.32
C THR A 346 -10.67 7.59 8.29
N LEU A 347 -9.93 7.81 9.38
CA LEU A 347 -10.26 8.85 10.37
C LEU A 347 -10.00 10.26 9.84
N ILE A 348 -8.99 10.47 8.99
CA ILE A 348 -8.78 11.77 8.31
C ILE A 348 -9.91 12.05 7.31
N THR A 349 -10.40 11.02 6.62
CA THR A 349 -11.62 11.12 5.77
C THR A 349 -12.84 11.51 6.58
N PHE A 350 -13.00 10.99 7.80
CA PHE A 350 -14.03 11.43 8.74
C PHE A 350 -13.92 12.94 9.05
N MET A 351 -12.71 13.45 9.32
CA MET A 351 -12.50 14.88 9.58
C MET A 351 -12.92 15.74 8.38
N LEU A 352 -12.58 15.29 7.16
CA LEU A 352 -12.98 15.96 5.91
C LEU A 352 -14.51 15.97 5.75
N ALA A 353 -15.17 14.84 6.04
CA ALA A 353 -16.63 14.73 5.98
C ALA A 353 -17.32 15.71 6.95
N CYS A 354 -16.82 15.84 8.18
CA CYS A 354 -17.37 16.81 9.14
C CYS A 354 -17.23 18.26 8.65
N CYS A 355 -16.10 18.60 8.02
CA CYS A 355 -15.90 19.95 7.47
C CYS A 355 -16.79 20.24 6.26
N ALA A 356 -16.92 19.27 5.36
CA ALA A 356 -17.68 19.44 4.12
C ALA A 356 -19.21 19.31 4.32
N PHE A 357 -19.65 18.53 5.30
CA PHE A 357 -21.07 18.21 5.54
C PHE A 357 -21.46 18.37 7.02
N PRO A 358 -21.45 19.60 7.56
CA PRO A 358 -21.67 19.86 8.99
C PRO A 358 -23.05 19.39 9.48
N ASP A 359 -24.08 19.38 8.63
CA ASP A 359 -25.43 18.92 9.00
C ASP A 359 -25.44 17.47 9.50
N ALA A 360 -24.60 16.61 8.89
CA ALA A 360 -24.49 15.22 9.31
C ALA A 360 -23.90 15.11 10.73
N MET A 361 -22.91 15.95 11.05
CA MET A 361 -22.29 16.03 12.38
C MET A 361 -23.30 16.56 13.42
N VAL A 362 -24.08 17.60 13.11
CA VAL A 362 -25.06 18.18 14.04
C VAL A 362 -26.14 17.16 14.45
N LYS A 363 -26.63 16.36 13.50
CA LYS A 363 -27.57 15.26 13.81
C LYS A 363 -26.94 14.19 14.70
N ALA A 364 -25.70 13.79 14.42
CA ALA A 364 -24.97 12.83 15.25
C ALA A 364 -24.76 13.35 16.68
N GLN A 365 -24.37 14.61 16.80
CA GLN A 365 -24.22 15.29 18.09
C GLN A 365 -25.52 15.34 18.88
N SER A 366 -26.65 15.62 18.22
CA SER A 366 -27.97 15.62 18.87
C SER A 366 -28.35 14.25 19.45
N GLU A 367 -28.01 13.15 18.75
CA GLU A 367 -28.19 11.79 19.27
C GLU A 367 -27.27 11.50 20.46
N LEU A 368 -25.99 11.90 20.37
CA LEU A 368 -25.02 11.72 21.45
C LEU A 368 -25.41 12.50 22.70
N ASP A 369 -25.88 13.74 22.56
CA ASP A 369 -26.31 14.56 23.69
C ASP A 369 -27.52 13.93 24.41
N ARG A 370 -28.46 13.36 23.65
CA ARG A 370 -29.66 12.70 24.17
C ARG A 370 -29.33 11.40 24.92
N VAL A 371 -28.41 10.60 24.40
CA VAL A 371 -28.16 9.23 24.90
C VAL A 371 -27.02 9.18 25.92
N ILE A 372 -25.99 9.99 25.73
CA ILE A 372 -24.75 9.97 26.53
C ILE A 372 -24.69 11.15 27.51
N GLY A 373 -25.09 12.34 27.05
CA GLY A 373 -24.92 13.59 27.81
C GLY A 373 -23.44 14.03 27.88
N SER A 374 -23.11 14.90 28.84
CA SER A 374 -21.75 15.49 28.99
C SER A 374 -20.86 14.81 30.02
N GLY A 375 -21.41 13.95 30.89
CA GLY A 375 -20.70 13.43 32.07
C GLY A 375 -19.77 12.23 31.84
N ARG A 376 -19.77 11.64 30.64
CA ARG A 376 -18.86 10.56 30.22
C ARG A 376 -18.71 10.54 28.70
N SER A 377 -17.62 9.97 28.19
CA SER A 377 -17.51 9.72 26.75
C SER A 377 -18.26 8.45 26.29
N PRO A 378 -18.53 8.30 24.96
CA PRO A 378 -19.19 7.11 24.41
C PRO A 378 -18.40 5.81 24.64
N HIS A 379 -19.12 4.69 24.73
CA HIS A 379 -18.59 3.32 24.87
C HIS A 379 -19.33 2.34 23.95
N TRP A 380 -18.78 1.15 23.69
CA TRP A 380 -19.44 0.16 22.81
C TRP A 380 -20.77 -0.36 23.34
N ASP A 381 -21.02 -0.24 24.65
CA ASP A 381 -22.31 -0.62 25.24
C ASP A 381 -23.44 0.33 24.79
N ASP A 382 -23.09 1.51 24.26
CA ASP A 382 -24.04 2.48 23.73
C ASP A 382 -24.47 2.16 22.28
N VAL A 383 -23.74 1.29 21.56
CA VAL A 383 -23.99 0.95 20.14
C VAL A 383 -25.47 0.67 19.82
N PRO A 384 -26.23 -0.11 20.63
CA PRO A 384 -27.65 -0.38 20.34
C PRO A 384 -28.54 0.86 20.37
N ASN A 385 -28.14 1.90 21.11
CA ASN A 385 -28.91 3.13 21.34
C ASN A 385 -28.45 4.30 20.48
N LEU A 386 -27.44 4.10 19.63
CA LEU A 386 -26.86 5.13 18.76
C LEU A 386 -27.01 4.76 17.26
N PRO A 387 -28.24 4.58 16.74
CA PRO A 387 -28.48 4.17 15.35
C PRO A 387 -27.93 5.17 14.34
N TYR A 388 -27.99 6.48 14.61
CA TYR A 388 -27.44 7.47 13.69
C TYR A 388 -25.91 7.46 13.69
N ILE A 389 -25.24 7.27 14.83
CA ILE A 389 -23.78 7.07 14.87
C ILE A 389 -23.37 5.80 14.11
N ASN A 390 -24.12 4.72 14.26
CA ASN A 390 -23.88 3.49 13.49
C ASN A 390 -23.97 3.75 11.99
N ALA A 391 -24.98 4.50 11.55
CA ALA A 391 -25.13 4.95 10.17
C ALA A 391 -23.99 5.88 9.72
N PHE A 392 -23.57 6.81 10.58
CA PHE A 392 -22.48 7.74 10.30
C PHE A 392 -21.17 7.01 10.03
N VAL A 393 -20.82 6.03 10.87
CA VAL A 393 -19.60 5.24 10.73
C VAL A 393 -19.64 4.38 9.45
N LYS A 394 -20.81 3.82 9.10
CA LYS A 394 -20.98 3.12 7.81
C LYS A 394 -20.72 4.06 6.64
N GLU A 395 -21.22 5.30 6.71
CA GLU A 395 -21.00 6.30 5.65
C GLU A 395 -19.53 6.75 5.56
N VAL A 396 -18.80 6.85 6.68
CA VAL A 396 -17.34 7.08 6.67
C VAL A 396 -16.61 5.98 5.91
N LEU A 397 -17.00 4.72 6.13
CA LEU A 397 -16.38 3.57 5.45
C LEU A 397 -16.74 3.49 3.97
N ARG A 398 -17.92 3.98 3.56
CA ARG A 398 -18.39 3.97 2.17
C ARG A 398 -17.90 5.17 1.35
N TRP A 399 -18.14 6.39 1.83
CA TRP A 399 -18.09 7.63 1.05
C TRP A 399 -16.78 7.83 0.30
N ARG A 400 -15.66 7.62 1.00
CA ARG A 400 -14.30 7.67 0.43
C ARG A 400 -13.46 6.53 1.00
N SER A 401 -13.81 5.30 0.60
CA SER A 401 -13.09 4.08 0.96
C SER A 401 -11.58 4.21 0.74
N VAL A 402 -10.78 3.90 1.77
CA VAL A 402 -9.32 3.94 1.67
C VAL A 402 -8.80 2.97 0.60
N ALA A 403 -9.16 1.69 0.68
CA ALA A 403 -8.75 0.68 -0.30
C ALA A 403 -9.65 0.76 -1.56
N ILE A 404 -9.41 1.77 -2.40
CA ILE A 404 -10.37 2.20 -3.42
C ILE A 404 -10.56 1.21 -4.59
N ILE A 405 -9.63 0.29 -4.75
CA ILE A 405 -9.75 -0.84 -5.70
C ILE A 405 -9.89 -2.17 -4.97
N GLY A 406 -10.31 -2.18 -3.70
CA GLY A 406 -10.59 -3.42 -2.96
C GLY A 406 -9.37 -4.29 -2.68
N GLY A 407 -8.17 -3.70 -2.68
CA GLY A 407 -6.90 -4.38 -2.42
C GLY A 407 -6.30 -5.03 -3.67
N GLN A 408 -5.52 -6.10 -3.46
CA GLN A 408 -4.80 -6.76 -4.56
C GLN A 408 -5.72 -7.56 -5.47
N PRO A 409 -5.40 -7.63 -6.78
CA PRO A 409 -6.21 -8.35 -7.74
C PRO A 409 -6.35 -9.82 -7.34
N HIS A 410 -7.54 -10.34 -7.51
CA HIS A 410 -7.85 -11.75 -7.42
C HIS A 410 -7.44 -12.47 -8.71
N SER A 411 -7.34 -13.79 -8.62
CA SER A 411 -7.18 -14.63 -9.79
C SER A 411 -7.94 -15.93 -9.61
N ASN A 412 -8.58 -16.36 -10.70
CA ASN A 412 -9.31 -17.62 -10.75
C ASN A 412 -8.38 -18.80 -11.04
N THR A 413 -8.54 -19.89 -10.31
CA THR A 413 -7.73 -21.11 -10.49
C THR A 413 -8.17 -21.98 -11.67
N GLN A 414 -9.37 -21.76 -12.20
CA GLN A 414 -9.95 -22.49 -13.32
C GLN A 414 -10.79 -21.54 -14.20
N PRO A 415 -11.05 -21.88 -15.47
CA PRO A 415 -11.95 -21.09 -16.30
C PRO A 415 -13.36 -21.05 -15.70
N ASP A 416 -14.07 -19.95 -15.91
CA ASP A 416 -15.42 -19.73 -15.41
C ASP A 416 -16.26 -18.94 -16.42
N TYR A 417 -17.58 -18.96 -16.24
CA TYR A 417 -18.51 -18.12 -16.97
C TYR A 417 -19.32 -17.26 -16.00
N TYR A 418 -19.47 -15.96 -16.33
CA TYR A 418 -20.32 -15.04 -15.60
C TYR A 418 -21.23 -14.28 -16.57
N LYS A 419 -22.54 -14.49 -16.45
CA LYS A 419 -23.57 -13.86 -17.30
C LYS A 419 -23.25 -13.94 -18.81
N GLY A 420 -22.78 -15.12 -19.26
CA GLY A 420 -22.42 -15.37 -20.67
C GLY A 420 -20.98 -14.98 -21.05
N TYR A 421 -20.26 -14.23 -20.22
CA TYR A 421 -18.86 -13.91 -20.46
C TYR A 421 -17.93 -15.01 -19.98
N TYR A 422 -16.97 -15.38 -20.83
CA TYR A 422 -15.90 -16.32 -20.49
C TYR A 422 -14.79 -15.62 -19.71
N ILE A 423 -14.35 -16.23 -18.61
CA ILE A 423 -13.24 -15.78 -17.79
C ILE A 423 -12.16 -16.88 -17.79
N PRO A 424 -11.05 -16.70 -18.54
CA PRO A 424 -9.96 -17.67 -18.59
C PRO A 424 -9.34 -17.92 -17.21
N ALA A 425 -8.83 -19.13 -16.98
CA ALA A 425 -8.01 -19.41 -15.80
C ALA A 425 -6.85 -18.41 -15.68
N HIS A 426 -6.47 -18.08 -14.46
CA HIS A 426 -5.37 -17.18 -14.14
C HIS A 426 -5.53 -15.75 -14.65
N SER A 427 -6.76 -15.32 -14.95
CA SER A 427 -7.06 -13.92 -15.27
C SER A 427 -6.80 -13.04 -14.04
N TRP A 428 -6.47 -11.77 -14.27
CA TRP A 428 -6.46 -10.77 -13.21
C TRP A 428 -7.89 -10.29 -13.01
N VAL A 429 -8.36 -10.22 -11.76
CA VAL A 429 -9.73 -9.82 -11.42
C VAL A 429 -9.67 -8.78 -10.31
N GLN A 430 -9.97 -7.53 -10.64
CA GLN A 430 -9.86 -6.39 -9.74
C GLN A 430 -11.27 -5.88 -9.38
N GLY A 431 -11.52 -5.64 -8.09
CA GLY A 431 -12.72 -4.93 -7.66
C GLY A 431 -12.53 -3.42 -7.80
N ASN A 432 -13.55 -2.70 -8.24
CA ASN A 432 -13.55 -1.24 -8.25
C ASN A 432 -14.44 -0.72 -7.13
N VAL A 433 -13.87 -0.56 -5.92
CA VAL A 433 -14.64 -0.07 -4.77
C VAL A 433 -15.13 1.36 -4.99
N TRP A 434 -14.38 2.21 -5.70
CA TRP A 434 -14.86 3.51 -6.14
C TRP A 434 -16.19 3.39 -6.89
N ALA A 435 -16.21 2.64 -8.00
CA ALA A 435 -17.42 2.49 -8.80
C ALA A 435 -18.57 1.84 -8.01
N ILE A 436 -18.28 0.84 -7.18
CA ILE A 436 -19.27 0.16 -6.34
C ILE A 436 -19.90 1.13 -5.33
N HIS A 437 -19.11 1.99 -4.69
CA HIS A 437 -19.61 2.96 -3.71
C HIS A 437 -20.17 4.24 -4.32
N HIS A 438 -19.94 4.47 -5.62
CA HIS A 438 -20.52 5.58 -6.39
C HIS A 438 -21.67 5.14 -7.31
N HIS A 439 -22.08 3.87 -7.23
CA HIS A 439 -23.17 3.38 -8.06
C HIS A 439 -24.52 3.89 -7.54
N GLU A 440 -25.17 4.76 -8.33
CA GLU A 440 -26.41 5.46 -7.92
C GLU A 440 -27.59 4.55 -7.56
N ARG A 441 -27.60 3.30 -8.06
CA ARG A 441 -28.65 2.32 -7.73
C ARG A 441 -28.67 2.00 -6.23
N GLU A 442 -27.49 1.86 -5.62
CA GLU A 442 -27.32 1.60 -4.19
C GLU A 442 -27.14 2.90 -3.40
N PHE A 443 -26.47 3.89 -3.98
CA PHE A 443 -26.11 5.13 -3.31
C PHE A 443 -26.53 6.35 -4.14
N PRO A 444 -27.81 6.75 -4.09
CA PRO A 444 -28.24 8.00 -4.70
C PRO A 444 -27.46 9.18 -4.08
N ASP A 445 -27.04 10.11 -4.94
CA ASP A 445 -26.14 11.22 -4.58
C ASP A 445 -24.88 10.73 -3.84
N PRO A 446 -24.02 9.93 -4.51
CA PRO A 446 -22.97 9.17 -3.84
C PRO A 446 -21.85 10.03 -3.25
N ASP A 447 -21.65 11.24 -3.79
CA ASP A 447 -20.65 12.21 -3.35
C ASP A 447 -21.10 13.02 -2.13
N ARG A 448 -22.39 13.01 -1.81
CA ARG A 448 -22.90 13.59 -0.58
C ARG A 448 -22.70 12.62 0.58
N PHE A 449 -22.01 13.08 1.62
CA PHE A 449 -21.93 12.35 2.88
C PHE A 449 -23.29 12.39 3.59
N PHE A 450 -24.03 11.28 3.53
CA PHE A 450 -25.43 11.23 3.98
C PHE A 450 -25.72 9.97 4.80
N PRO A 451 -25.41 9.97 6.11
CA PRO A 451 -25.64 8.83 6.99
C PRO A 451 -27.07 8.31 6.99
N ASP A 452 -28.07 9.19 6.84
CA ASP A 452 -29.48 8.81 6.88
C ASP A 452 -29.84 7.69 5.88
N ARG A 453 -29.06 7.48 4.80
CA ARG A 453 -29.25 6.36 3.84
C ARG A 453 -29.17 4.96 4.47
N TYR A 454 -28.59 4.84 5.66
CA TYR A 454 -28.50 3.58 6.39
C TYR A 454 -29.63 3.39 7.42
N LEU A 455 -30.52 4.36 7.56
CA LEU A 455 -31.70 4.24 8.41
C LEU A 455 -32.83 3.56 7.61
N PRO A 456 -33.49 2.52 8.15
CA PRO A 456 -34.50 1.75 7.41
C PRO A 456 -35.65 2.58 6.84
N ASP A 457 -36.06 3.64 7.54
CA ASP A 457 -37.21 4.47 7.19
C ASP A 457 -36.85 5.63 6.24
N ASN A 458 -35.60 5.70 5.75
CA ASN A 458 -35.17 6.77 4.85
C ASN A 458 -35.39 6.42 3.37
N ASP A 459 -35.85 7.39 2.58
CA ASP A 459 -36.10 7.23 1.14
C ASP A 459 -34.84 6.85 0.32
N HIS A 460 -33.64 7.10 0.84
CA HIS A 460 -32.36 6.75 0.20
C HIS A 460 -31.85 5.37 0.64
N HIS A 461 -32.56 4.67 1.52
CA HIS A 461 -32.23 3.31 1.89
C HIS A 461 -32.39 2.37 0.69
N ARG A 462 -31.35 1.60 0.39
CA ARG A 462 -31.30 0.67 -0.73
C ARG A 462 -30.66 -0.63 -0.26
N PRO A 463 -31.11 -1.79 -0.78
CA PRO A 463 -30.51 -3.07 -0.44
C PRO A 463 -29.09 -3.16 -1.01
N PHE A 464 -28.18 -3.75 -0.23
CA PHE A 464 -26.81 -3.98 -0.63
C PHE A 464 -26.43 -5.47 -0.46
N PRO A 465 -25.72 -6.10 -1.42
CA PRO A 465 -25.43 -7.52 -1.36
C PRO A 465 -24.40 -7.86 -0.28
N GLY A 466 -24.58 -9.00 0.39
CA GLY A 466 -23.63 -9.54 1.37
C GLY A 466 -24.20 -9.74 2.76
N GLU A 467 -23.31 -9.93 3.73
CA GLU A 467 -23.67 -10.18 5.13
C GLU A 467 -24.49 -9.00 5.68
N LYS A 468 -25.72 -9.29 6.13
CA LYS A 468 -26.62 -8.40 6.89
C LYS A 468 -26.78 -6.98 6.32
N ASP A 469 -26.73 -6.82 4.99
CA ASP A 469 -26.87 -5.51 4.36
C ASP A 469 -25.91 -4.47 4.99
N LYS A 470 -24.63 -4.86 5.17
CA LYS A 470 -23.59 -3.99 5.76
C LYS A 470 -23.53 -2.63 5.08
N GLY A 471 -23.80 -2.58 3.78
CA GLY A 471 -23.95 -1.35 3.01
C GLY A 471 -22.63 -0.71 2.54
N TYR A 472 -21.55 -1.51 2.50
CA TYR A 472 -20.24 -1.16 1.92
C TYR A 472 -19.40 -2.42 1.65
N MET A 473 -18.26 -2.27 0.95
CA MET A 473 -17.33 -3.33 0.50
C MET A 473 -15.86 -2.92 0.67
N THR A 474 -15.59 -2.04 1.64
CA THR A 474 -14.28 -1.42 1.91
C THR A 474 -13.20 -2.43 2.30
N PHE A 475 -13.59 -3.59 2.84
CA PHE A 475 -12.68 -4.61 3.34
C PHE A 475 -12.40 -5.74 2.33
N GLY A 476 -12.84 -5.62 1.08
CA GLY A 476 -12.70 -6.66 0.06
C GLY A 476 -13.65 -7.83 0.26
N TRP A 477 -13.30 -9.00 -0.26
CA TRP A 477 -14.25 -10.11 -0.46
C TRP A 477 -13.70 -11.50 -0.15
N GLY A 478 -14.62 -12.39 0.24
CA GLY A 478 -14.45 -13.82 0.30
C GLY A 478 -13.27 -14.25 1.17
N ARG A 479 -12.53 -15.26 0.70
CA ARG A 479 -11.35 -15.79 1.42
C ARG A 479 -10.22 -14.77 1.60
N ARG A 480 -10.25 -13.65 0.87
CA ARG A 480 -9.23 -12.58 0.92
C ARG A 480 -9.74 -11.31 1.60
N VAL A 481 -10.92 -11.34 2.22
CA VAL A 481 -11.45 -10.23 3.04
C VAL A 481 -10.39 -9.76 4.04
N CYS A 482 -10.35 -8.48 4.38
CA CYS A 482 -9.35 -7.91 5.28
C CYS A 482 -9.26 -8.71 6.60
N SER A 483 -8.04 -9.11 7.00
CA SER A 483 -7.85 -9.82 8.27
C SER A 483 -8.20 -8.94 9.48
N GLY A 484 -7.97 -7.63 9.37
CA GLY A 484 -8.17 -6.65 10.44
C GLY A 484 -9.52 -5.94 10.40
N GLN A 485 -10.50 -6.44 9.63
CA GLN A 485 -11.81 -5.78 9.49
C GLN A 485 -12.46 -5.47 10.85
N ALA A 486 -12.55 -6.47 11.74
CA ALA A 486 -13.18 -6.28 13.04
C ALA A 486 -12.44 -5.24 13.90
N LEU A 487 -11.10 -5.22 13.84
CA LEU A 487 -10.28 -4.25 14.57
C LEU A 487 -10.52 -2.83 14.05
N ALA A 488 -10.54 -2.66 12.73
CA ALA A 488 -10.77 -1.38 12.07
C ALA A 488 -12.19 -0.85 12.35
N GLU A 489 -13.23 -1.66 12.12
CA GLU A 489 -14.63 -1.27 12.38
C GLU A 489 -14.82 -0.82 13.85
N GLN A 490 -14.28 -1.59 14.80
CA GLN A 490 -14.38 -1.28 16.23
C GLN A 490 -13.66 0.02 16.59
N GLY A 491 -12.44 0.22 16.08
CA GLY A 491 -11.61 1.40 16.34
C GLY A 491 -12.15 2.67 15.67
N THR A 492 -12.62 2.55 14.43
CA THR A 492 -13.28 3.67 13.72
C THR A 492 -14.54 4.09 14.45
N TRP A 493 -15.38 3.14 14.88
CA TRP A 493 -16.63 3.47 15.58
C TRP A 493 -16.39 4.28 16.86
N ILE A 494 -15.52 3.80 17.75
CA ILE A 494 -15.29 4.45 19.05
C ILE A 494 -14.63 5.82 18.89
N THR A 495 -13.71 5.95 17.93
CA THR A 495 -13.00 7.21 17.70
C THR A 495 -13.91 8.24 17.07
N VAL A 496 -14.72 7.87 16.06
CA VAL A 496 -15.70 8.77 15.45
C VAL A 496 -16.75 9.22 16.47
N ALA A 497 -17.34 8.29 17.22
CA ALA A 497 -18.35 8.61 18.22
C ALA A 497 -17.81 9.59 19.28
N ARG A 498 -16.59 9.35 19.79
CA ARG A 498 -15.99 10.21 20.80
C ARG A 498 -15.62 11.59 20.27
N LEU A 499 -15.07 11.68 19.05
CA LEU A 499 -14.70 12.97 18.48
C LEU A 499 -15.94 13.81 18.12
N LEU A 500 -17.01 13.18 17.62
CA LEU A 500 -18.30 13.85 17.42
C LEU A 500 -18.91 14.33 18.75
N TRP A 501 -18.82 13.51 19.80
CA TRP A 501 -19.29 13.86 21.14
C TRP A 501 -18.53 15.05 21.72
N ALA A 502 -17.20 15.07 21.59
CA ALA A 502 -16.34 16.05 22.24
C ALA A 502 -16.22 17.38 21.48
N PHE A 503 -16.20 17.34 20.14
CA PHE A 503 -15.76 18.47 19.32
C PHE A 503 -16.77 18.87 18.24
N SER A 504 -16.81 20.18 17.98
CA SER A 504 -17.31 20.74 16.74
C SER A 504 -16.14 20.89 15.77
N ILE A 505 -16.19 20.17 14.65
CA ILE A 505 -15.17 20.18 13.58
C ILE A 505 -15.72 20.99 12.40
N ARG A 506 -15.03 22.06 12.00
CA ARG A 506 -15.52 23.00 10.97
C ARG A 506 -14.40 23.35 9.98
N LYS A 507 -14.81 23.93 8.85
CA LYS A 507 -13.88 24.59 7.93
C LYS A 507 -13.05 25.62 8.67
N TYR A 508 -11.81 25.81 8.22
CA TYR A 508 -10.91 26.79 8.79
C TYR A 508 -11.37 28.21 8.44
N HIS A 509 -11.41 29.11 9.42
CA HIS A 509 -11.63 30.53 9.17
C HIS A 509 -10.28 31.23 9.17
N ASP A 510 -9.99 31.96 8.11
CA ASP A 510 -8.80 32.80 8.05
C ASP A 510 -8.99 34.03 8.97
N PRO A 511 -8.16 34.19 10.03
CA PRO A 511 -8.29 35.32 10.96
C PRO A 511 -8.02 36.69 10.31
N GLU A 512 -7.25 36.74 9.22
CA GLU A 512 -6.91 37.99 8.54
C GLU A 512 -8.02 38.44 7.59
N THR A 513 -8.68 37.48 6.91
CA THR A 513 -9.70 37.79 5.88
C THR A 513 -11.13 37.53 6.35
N GLY A 514 -11.33 36.80 7.45
CA GLY A 514 -12.63 36.39 7.97
C GLY A 514 -13.36 35.39 7.08
N LYS A 515 -12.71 34.84 6.05
CA LYS A 515 -13.31 33.91 5.09
C LYS A 515 -13.07 32.46 5.49
N GLU A 516 -14.08 31.62 5.26
CA GLU A 516 -13.94 30.17 5.34
C GLU A 516 -13.09 29.65 4.18
N GLU A 517 -12.09 28.81 4.50
CA GLU A 517 -11.33 28.05 3.52
C GLU A 517 -12.15 26.83 3.09
N GLU A 518 -12.53 26.78 1.82
CA GLU A 518 -13.27 25.65 1.25
C GLU A 518 -12.41 24.37 1.25
N VAL A 519 -13.07 23.23 1.50
CA VAL A 519 -12.43 21.91 1.46
C VAL A 519 -12.82 21.16 0.19
N ASP A 520 -11.83 20.64 -0.54
CA ASP A 520 -12.08 19.86 -1.75
C ASP A 520 -12.31 18.37 -1.40
N ILE A 521 -13.54 17.91 -1.59
CA ILE A 521 -13.96 16.52 -1.32
C ILE A 521 -13.36 15.48 -2.29
N PHE A 522 -12.64 15.92 -3.33
CA PHE A 522 -11.94 15.08 -4.30
C PHE A 522 -10.41 15.17 -4.18
N ALA A 523 -9.89 16.05 -3.34
CA ALA A 523 -8.46 16.20 -3.06
C ALA A 523 -7.92 15.02 -2.24
N TYR A 524 -7.62 13.93 -2.95
CA TYR A 524 -7.08 12.68 -2.42
C TYR A 524 -5.79 12.29 -3.13
N THR A 525 -4.95 11.51 -2.45
CA THR A 525 -3.77 10.88 -3.05
C THR A 525 -4.14 9.91 -4.18
N ASN A 526 -3.16 9.55 -5.01
CA ASN A 526 -3.37 8.75 -6.23
C ASN A 526 -3.17 7.25 -6.04
N GLY A 527 -2.77 6.79 -4.86
CA GLY A 527 -2.45 5.40 -4.56
C GLY A 527 -3.65 4.46 -4.42
N LEU A 528 -3.38 3.15 -4.37
CA LEU A 528 -4.38 2.10 -4.13
C LEU A 528 -5.11 2.31 -2.80
N ASN A 529 -4.36 2.77 -1.80
CA ASN A 529 -4.90 3.35 -0.58
C ASN A 529 -4.93 4.86 -0.75
N MET A 530 -6.13 5.43 -0.82
CA MET A 530 -6.30 6.87 -0.89
C MET A 530 -6.47 7.48 0.49
N ARG A 531 -5.90 8.67 0.67
CA ARG A 531 -6.12 9.53 1.83
C ARG A 531 -6.37 10.97 1.38
N PRO A 532 -7.10 11.78 2.16
CA PRO A 532 -7.22 13.20 1.88
C PRO A 532 -5.84 13.87 1.79
N GLN A 533 -5.70 14.80 0.86
CA GLN A 533 -4.58 15.74 0.87
C GLN A 533 -4.67 16.62 2.14
N PRO A 534 -3.55 17.17 2.63
CA PRO A 534 -3.57 18.05 3.80
C PRO A 534 -4.56 19.21 3.61
N PHE A 535 -5.44 19.41 4.59
CA PHE A 535 -6.39 20.52 4.65
C PHE A 535 -6.44 21.07 6.08
N LYS A 536 -6.78 22.36 6.20
CA LYS A 536 -6.97 23.01 7.51
C LYS A 536 -8.40 22.81 8.00
N CYS A 537 -8.56 22.67 9.30
CA CYS A 537 -9.86 22.68 9.96
C CYS A 537 -9.76 23.32 11.35
N GLU A 538 -10.90 23.74 11.88
CA GLU A 538 -11.05 24.19 13.25
C GLU A 538 -11.71 23.10 14.08
N ILE A 539 -11.09 22.78 15.22
CA ILE A 539 -11.56 21.79 16.17
C ILE A 539 -11.78 22.50 17.50
N MET A 540 -13.04 22.62 17.90
CA MET A 540 -13.44 23.32 19.12
C MET A 540 -14.19 22.37 20.04
N VAL A 541 -13.85 22.35 21.32
CA VAL A 541 -14.63 21.58 22.31
C VAL A 541 -16.05 22.13 22.41
N ARG A 542 -17.04 21.26 22.57
CA ARG A 542 -18.46 21.64 22.52
C ARG A 542 -18.97 22.31 23.79
N SER A 543 -18.44 21.97 24.96
CA SER A 543 -18.74 22.64 26.23
C SER A 543 -17.60 22.49 27.24
N GLU A 544 -17.65 23.25 28.33
CA GLU A 544 -16.65 23.16 29.39
C GLU A 544 -16.79 21.86 30.20
N GLU A 545 -18.01 21.36 30.44
CA GLU A 545 -18.23 20.08 31.11
C GLU A 545 -17.64 18.91 30.29
N ILE A 546 -17.76 18.98 28.96
CA ILE A 546 -17.13 18.02 28.05
C ILE A 546 -15.61 18.16 28.12
N ARG A 547 -15.06 19.38 28.18
CA ARG A 547 -13.61 19.60 28.35
C ARG A 547 -13.10 18.93 29.62
N GLU A 548 -13.74 19.17 30.76
CA GLU A 548 -13.37 18.56 32.04
C GLU A 548 -13.40 17.03 31.96
N THR A 549 -14.43 16.47 31.33
CA THR A 549 -14.56 15.03 31.13
C THR A 549 -13.46 14.47 30.23
N VAL A 550 -13.14 15.13 29.11
CA VAL A 550 -12.05 14.71 28.22
C VAL A 550 -10.69 14.75 28.93
N VAL A 551 -10.43 15.80 29.73
CA VAL A 551 -9.19 15.90 30.50
C VAL A 551 -9.09 14.75 31.52
N LYS A 552 -10.14 14.55 32.32
CA LYS A 552 -10.20 13.50 33.34
C LYS A 552 -9.99 12.11 32.74
N GLU A 553 -10.78 11.75 31.71
CA GLU A 553 -10.71 10.44 31.08
C GLU A 553 -9.41 10.24 30.29
N GLY A 554 -8.87 11.30 29.68
CA GLY A 554 -7.60 11.25 28.95
C GLY A 554 -6.41 11.02 29.87
N GLU A 555 -6.38 11.66 31.04
CA GLU A 555 -5.35 11.43 32.06
C GLU A 555 -5.45 10.03 32.68
N GLU A 556 -6.65 9.52 32.88
CA GLU A 556 -6.88 8.13 33.30
C GLU A 556 -6.35 7.15 32.25
N ALA A 557 -6.69 7.36 30.97
CA ALA A 557 -6.19 6.54 29.87
C ALA A 557 -4.65 6.55 29.77
N LEU A 558 -4.00 7.69 30.01
CA LEU A 558 -2.55 7.77 30.07
C LEU A 558 -1.95 6.96 31.22
N ARG A 559 -2.59 6.96 32.40
CA ARG A 559 -2.15 6.14 33.54
C ARG A 559 -2.31 4.65 33.25
N ASP A 560 -3.46 4.26 32.69
CA ASP A 560 -3.75 2.86 32.35
C ASP A 560 -2.77 2.29 31.32
N LEU A 561 -2.35 3.12 30.36
CA LEU A 561 -1.44 2.72 29.29
C LEU A 561 0.04 2.94 29.64
N ALA A 562 0.37 3.50 30.80
CA ALA A 562 1.75 3.83 31.19
C ALA A 562 2.68 2.61 31.19
N GLY A 563 2.18 1.43 31.61
CA GLY A 563 2.94 0.17 31.62
C GLY A 563 3.24 -0.40 30.22
N LEU A 564 2.67 0.18 29.17
CA LEU A 564 2.92 -0.19 27.78
C LEU A 564 3.87 0.78 27.08
N GLU A 565 4.25 1.90 27.71
CA GLU A 565 5.18 2.85 27.10
C GLU A 565 6.56 2.21 26.84
N GLY A 566 7.11 2.45 25.65
CA GLY A 566 8.44 2.01 25.28
C GLY A 566 8.85 2.52 23.91
N GLU A 567 10.16 2.60 23.68
CA GLU A 567 10.76 2.98 22.40
C GLU A 567 11.34 1.76 21.70
N SER A 568 11.42 1.79 20.36
CA SER A 568 12.16 0.79 19.60
C SER A 568 13.60 1.24 19.36
N LYS A 569 14.54 0.32 19.61
CA LYS A 569 15.95 0.43 19.27
C LYS A 569 16.13 0.57 17.76
N TYR A 570 15.34 -0.18 16.99
CA TYR A 570 15.42 -0.16 15.54
C TYR A 570 14.55 0.95 14.93
N ARG A 571 15.15 1.70 14.00
CA ARG A 571 14.49 2.66 13.10
C ARG A 571 14.80 2.24 11.67
N MET A 572 13.81 2.18 10.78
CA MET A 572 13.98 1.72 9.40
C MET A 572 15.05 2.52 8.67
N SER A 573 15.11 3.85 8.89
CA SER A 573 16.10 4.74 8.26
C SER A 573 17.56 4.39 8.60
N THR A 574 17.83 3.96 9.83
CA THR A 574 19.18 3.64 10.30
C THR A 574 19.48 2.14 10.32
N PHE A 575 18.44 1.30 10.30
CA PHE A 575 18.55 -0.15 10.45
C PHE A 575 19.47 -0.78 9.42
N TYR A 576 19.30 -0.44 8.14
CA TYR A 576 20.13 -0.98 7.07
C TYR A 576 21.56 -0.49 7.13
N GLN A 577 21.78 0.74 7.61
CA GLN A 577 23.12 1.28 7.78
C GLN A 577 23.86 0.60 8.94
N GLN A 578 23.15 0.31 10.04
CA GLN A 578 23.70 -0.40 11.20
C GLN A 578 23.99 -1.87 10.88
N LYS A 579 23.05 -2.56 10.23
CA LYS A 579 23.23 -3.97 9.85
C LYS A 579 24.36 -4.17 8.85
N MET A 580 24.55 -3.24 7.92
CA MET A 580 25.71 -3.26 7.01
C MET A 580 27.05 -3.00 7.71
N ARG A 581 27.05 -2.36 8.89
CA ARG A 581 28.26 -2.22 9.74
C ARG A 581 28.53 -3.46 10.58
N GLU A 582 27.50 -4.19 10.99
CA GLU A 582 27.61 -5.46 11.75
C GLU A 582 28.09 -6.63 10.87
N VAL A 583 27.73 -6.63 9.59
CA VAL A 583 28.31 -7.55 8.58
C VAL A 583 29.70 -7.01 8.17
N ALA A 584 30.64 -7.03 9.12
CA ALA A 584 31.91 -6.33 9.01
C ALA A 584 32.91 -6.95 8.03
N GLU A 585 32.65 -8.15 7.48
CA GLU A 585 33.54 -8.81 6.53
C GLU A 585 32.77 -9.44 5.37
N MET A 586 33.16 -9.08 4.14
CA MET A 586 32.66 -9.72 2.92
C MET A 586 33.77 -10.58 2.29
N PRO A 587 33.46 -11.78 1.77
CA PRO A 587 34.42 -12.57 1.02
C PRO A 587 34.66 -11.94 -0.35
N GLU A 588 35.90 -11.52 -0.60
CA GLU A 588 36.40 -11.07 -1.90
C GLU A 588 37.29 -12.18 -2.48
N PHE A 589 37.15 -12.44 -3.78
CA PHE A 589 37.99 -13.40 -4.48
C PHE A 589 39.16 -12.65 -5.10
N ASP A 590 40.40 -13.05 -4.79
CA ASP A 590 41.56 -12.50 -5.48
C ASP A 590 41.59 -12.93 -6.95
N GLU A 591 42.44 -12.31 -7.77
CA GLU A 591 42.58 -12.62 -9.21
C GLU A 591 42.99 -14.08 -9.49
N LYS A 592 43.34 -14.85 -8.45
CA LYS A 592 43.70 -16.28 -8.50
C LYS A 592 42.62 -17.20 -7.93
N GLY A 593 41.48 -16.66 -7.50
CA GLY A 593 40.33 -17.43 -7.02
C GLY A 593 40.33 -17.79 -5.53
N ASN A 594 41.23 -17.24 -4.72
CA ASN A 594 41.24 -17.48 -3.26
C ASN A 594 40.30 -16.51 -2.53
N VAL A 595 39.60 -17.01 -1.51
CA VAL A 595 38.68 -16.20 -0.69
C VAL A 595 39.46 -15.44 0.37
N ARG A 596 39.39 -14.10 0.35
CA ARG A 596 39.89 -13.22 1.40
C ARG A 596 38.73 -12.48 2.05
N MET A 597 38.69 -12.44 3.38
CA MET A 597 37.72 -11.65 4.13
C MET A 597 38.20 -10.20 4.21
N VAL A 598 37.41 -9.25 3.73
CA VAL A 598 37.79 -7.83 3.70
C VAL A 598 36.87 -7.01 4.59
N LYS A 599 37.47 -6.20 5.48
CA LYS A 599 36.75 -5.30 6.37
C LYS A 599 36.13 -4.15 5.57
N VAL A 600 34.83 -3.91 5.77
CA VAL A 600 34.02 -2.93 5.00
C VAL A 600 34.57 -1.49 5.07
N ASN A 601 35.45 -1.17 6.03
CA ASN A 601 36.07 0.15 6.16
C ASN A 601 37.15 0.46 5.10
N GLU A 602 37.72 -0.52 4.39
CA GLU A 602 38.76 -0.27 3.38
C GLU A 602 38.18 0.07 1.98
N VAL A 603 36.95 -0.35 1.68
CA VAL A 603 36.27 0.02 0.41
C VAL A 603 35.87 1.51 0.39
N ILE A 604 35.76 2.14 1.56
CA ILE A 604 35.43 3.57 1.70
C ILE A 604 36.65 4.47 1.38
N GLN A 605 37.89 4.01 1.54
CA GLN A 605 39.07 4.81 1.18
C GLN A 605 39.33 4.85 -0.35
N GLY A 606 38.91 3.84 -1.10
CA GLY A 606 38.95 3.86 -2.58
C GLY A 606 37.98 4.87 -3.21
N PHE A 607 36.82 5.12 -2.58
CA PHE A 607 35.83 6.08 -3.07
C PHE A 607 36.15 7.54 -2.71
N VAL A 608 36.93 7.79 -1.65
CA VAL A 608 37.38 9.15 -1.29
C VAL A 608 38.52 9.62 -2.20
N TYR A 609 39.36 8.72 -2.73
CA TYR A 609 40.47 9.11 -3.63
C TYR A 609 40.00 9.53 -5.04
N ILE A 610 38.86 9.02 -5.53
CA ILE A 610 38.32 9.39 -6.86
C ILE A 610 37.60 10.75 -6.82
N LYS A 611 37.15 11.21 -5.64
CA LYS A 611 36.55 12.56 -5.48
C LYS A 611 37.57 13.70 -5.60
N ARG A 612 38.87 13.45 -5.40
CA ARG A 612 39.93 14.46 -5.59
C ARG A 612 40.47 14.56 -7.02
N THR A 613 40.32 13.53 -7.84
CA THR A 613 40.91 13.51 -9.20
C THR A 613 39.95 14.03 -10.30
N ILE A 614 38.65 14.19 -10.00
CA ILE A 614 37.65 14.70 -10.95
C ILE A 614 37.43 16.23 -10.81
N SER A 615 38.09 16.90 -9.84
CA SER A 615 38.10 18.37 -9.75
C SER A 615 39.18 19.04 -10.61
N THR A 616 39.99 18.30 -11.38
CA THR A 616 41.07 18.87 -12.19
C THR A 616 41.14 18.26 -13.59
N ARG A 617 40.06 18.38 -14.37
CA ARG A 617 40.16 18.27 -15.83
C ARG A 617 38.97 18.94 -16.51
N SER A 618 39.06 20.26 -16.66
CA SER A 618 38.36 20.99 -17.72
C SER A 618 39.26 22.12 -18.21
N HIS A 619 39.53 22.07 -19.52
CA HIS A 619 40.03 23.13 -20.40
C HIS A 619 41.49 23.61 -20.23
N LYS A 620 42.37 23.01 -21.04
CA LYS A 620 43.38 23.78 -21.78
C LYS A 620 43.33 23.40 -23.26
N SER A 621 42.67 24.25 -24.03
CA SER A 621 42.95 24.47 -25.45
C SER A 621 44.39 24.95 -25.61
N HIS A 622 45.03 24.50 -26.68
CA HIS A 622 46.25 25.09 -27.20
C HIS A 622 46.09 26.61 -27.33
N ILE A 623 47.05 27.38 -26.83
CA ILE A 623 47.65 28.58 -27.44
C ILE A 623 48.86 29.00 -26.59
N THR A 624 49.84 29.52 -27.30
CA THR A 624 51.26 29.72 -27.04
C THR A 624 51.59 30.96 -26.18
N LYS A 625 52.81 30.98 -25.64
CA LYS A 625 53.67 32.14 -25.25
C LYS A 625 53.59 32.73 -23.82
N ARG A 626 54.69 32.49 -23.08
CA ARG A 626 55.63 33.43 -22.39
C ARG A 626 55.13 34.49 -21.37
N LYS A 627 55.91 34.57 -20.26
CA LYS A 627 56.19 35.70 -19.31
C LYS A 627 55.06 36.01 -18.30
N LYS A 628 55.26 36.55 -17.08
CA LYS A 628 56.35 36.69 -16.08
C LYS A 628 55.65 37.37 -14.86
N THR A 629 56.06 37.06 -13.62
CA THR A 629 56.05 37.92 -12.40
C THR A 629 54.76 38.41 -11.68
N GLN A 630 54.83 38.27 -10.33
CA GLN A 630 54.47 39.21 -9.23
C GLN A 630 53.02 39.48 -8.75
N LYS A 631 52.77 39.07 -7.49
CA LYS A 631 52.50 39.85 -6.25
C LYS A 631 51.26 40.77 -6.11
N ILE A 632 50.71 40.68 -4.88
CA ILE A 632 49.90 41.67 -4.10
C ILE A 632 48.38 41.48 -4.13
N GLY A 633 47.79 41.44 -2.93
CA GLY A 633 46.33 41.44 -2.70
C GLY A 633 45.79 42.80 -2.28
N LEU A 634 44.46 42.93 -2.22
CA LEU A 634 43.71 43.89 -1.40
C LEU A 634 42.17 43.67 -1.56
N SER A 635 41.50 43.64 -0.40
CA SER A 635 40.22 44.29 -0.02
C SER A 635 39.02 44.47 -1.01
N ARG A 636 37.90 43.85 -0.59
CA ARG A 636 36.44 44.17 -0.63
C ARG A 636 35.83 45.24 -1.56
N ARG A 637 34.70 44.79 -2.15
CA ARG A 637 33.50 45.43 -2.75
C ARG A 637 33.59 45.86 -4.22
N GLU A 638 32.97 45.09 -5.12
CA GLU A 638 31.74 45.46 -5.83
C GLU A 638 31.14 44.28 -6.63
N LEU A 639 29.81 44.35 -6.75
CA LEU A 639 28.78 43.45 -7.28
C LEU A 639 29.08 42.68 -8.59
N ASN A 640 28.59 41.43 -8.67
CA ASN A 640 28.10 40.83 -9.92
C ASN A 640 26.90 39.90 -9.62
N PRO A 641 25.75 40.03 -10.30
CA PRO A 641 24.52 39.33 -9.96
C PRO A 641 24.50 37.93 -10.59
N GLY A 642 24.62 36.89 -9.76
CA GLY A 642 24.67 35.51 -10.25
C GLY A 642 24.55 34.44 -9.18
N LEU A 643 24.02 34.79 -7.99
CA LEU A 643 24.01 33.91 -6.82
C LEU A 643 22.63 33.82 -6.13
N GLU A 644 21.54 34.08 -6.86
CA GLU A 644 20.16 33.92 -6.35
C GLU A 644 19.41 32.69 -6.89
N ARG A 645 20.10 31.74 -7.55
CA ARG A 645 19.41 30.56 -8.15
C ARG A 645 19.80 29.19 -7.61
N ILE A 646 20.58 29.10 -6.53
CA ILE A 646 21.01 27.80 -5.99
C ILE A 646 20.62 27.59 -4.50
N GLU A 647 20.27 28.63 -3.75
CA GLU A 647 19.73 28.48 -2.39
C GLU A 647 18.20 28.27 -2.33
N LEU A 648 17.47 28.45 -3.44
CA LEU A 648 16.02 28.21 -3.48
C LEU A 648 15.64 26.73 -3.71
N MET A 649 16.56 25.87 -4.16
CA MET A 649 16.28 24.45 -4.41
C MET A 649 16.38 23.54 -3.19
N PHE A 650 16.96 24.01 -2.07
CA PHE A 650 17.10 23.21 -0.84
C PHE A 650 16.15 23.63 0.30
N LYS A 651 15.29 24.62 0.09
CA LYS A 651 14.25 25.04 1.06
C LYS A 651 12.83 24.60 0.69
N LEU A 652 12.60 24.03 -0.50
CA LEU A 652 11.27 23.56 -0.94
C LEU A 652 10.96 22.09 -0.63
N ASP A 653 11.93 21.32 -0.12
CA ASP A 653 11.71 19.90 0.28
C ASP A 653 11.17 19.72 1.72
N LYS A 654 10.76 20.82 2.38
CA LYS A 654 10.17 20.78 3.74
C LYS A 654 8.69 21.16 3.81
N LEU A 655 7.99 21.24 2.68
CA LEU A 655 6.55 21.57 2.63
C LEU A 655 5.69 20.57 1.84
N THR A 656 6.18 19.37 1.59
CA THR A 656 5.36 18.25 1.08
C THR A 656 5.72 16.98 1.83
N TYR A 657 5.24 16.87 3.06
CA TYR A 657 4.89 15.63 3.75
C TYR A 657 3.80 15.94 4.77
#